data_AF-A0A928S6W6-F1
#
_entry.id   AF-A0A928S6W6-F1
#
_cell.length_a   1.000
_cell.length_b   1.000
_cell.length_c   1.000
_cell.angle_alpha   90.00
_cell.angle_beta   90.00
_cell.angle_gamma   90.00
#
_symmetry.space_group_name_H-M   'P 1'
#
loop_
_entity.id
_entity.type
_entity.pdbx_description
1 polymer ?
#
loop_
_entity_poly.entity_id
_entity_poly.type
_entity_poly.pdbx_seq_one_letter_code
_entity_poly.pdbx_strand_id
1 'polypeptide(L)'
;MIGLVLGWGGCAPGGGSGGNDNAAEAPEEITEDTTLDSLNIPTGRTTTVRNGAVVTVTGDATIAGTLASDGGPLHLRVEGALEVTGTLEAPADDDADAPADAPLSEHDTGIFIVVGDGAATIGENAVLSTPGCVVVTDDPSSVLDRTPEELSEEMLDVGSDDLPTLIPFPSETAPASVQAFRKGRPLVQQGAELPPVTVSGTWPPDGVVPRGDQPIVIFRFTGARDLVIDGWTYNGPPAPPREGEDNSSDAGTRATGRAGRSGGNLHLRNEGGEIRIAGTVTLALSDGGRGGDATTVCATATGGAGAEPGNLRMTASGGINLAGGSLVIRPGRGGDGGEATVNSDEVLTEGCPGADGVNTTATGGAGGRNVKALFVRGNVVGLENVSIDLVVGGNGGGATASGCAGEDGEECCDAGAGGSATATGGAGGAASVAVAGAATASGARGGNGGAASASGGEGGFGGDCKFADAGAAGAGGAATATGGAGGSGAGAGASQGGDGGDAFALGGDGGFGGDSALGLPGAGSDAGIPTATGGAPGGGAAPGAAGEAATEEGFPGDEGDEIELILFCFGFAFVADTDGVIATGTQTGPIFNEEGSEELGTMSMTFTDIAGAQYFKGADPVHIGLQGGSVAFDAGSLSLDEGAAGQVGGLRIATLYGEGLSEDRPLVVEALNADGDVVGTQVFAEVPDNQGDPANPETFDATFTTSETIVVIRITVPEGAFVTIIEVCIIDP
;
A
#
# COMPACT_ATOMS: atom_id res chain seq x y z
N MET A 1 13.75 33.54 -100.66
CA MET A 1 12.32 33.50 -101.01
C MET A 1 11.73 32.31 -100.27
N ILE A 2 10.95 32.58 -99.21
CA ILE A 2 9.92 31.74 -98.53
C ILE A 2 10.38 30.35 -98.04
N GLY A 3 10.33 29.93 -96.77
CA GLY A 3 9.71 30.44 -95.54
C GLY A 3 9.24 29.25 -94.66
N LEU A 4 9.07 29.50 -93.35
CA LEU A 4 8.39 28.69 -92.29
C LEU A 4 9.23 27.62 -91.53
N VAL A 5 9.12 27.36 -90.21
CA VAL A 5 9.04 28.11 -88.92
C VAL A 5 8.67 27.06 -87.84
N LEU A 6 9.46 27.03 -86.75
CA LEU A 6 9.21 26.64 -85.34
C LEU A 6 8.98 25.18 -84.87
N GLY A 7 9.64 24.88 -83.73
CA GLY A 7 9.28 23.82 -82.78
C GLY A 7 10.38 23.48 -81.77
N TRP A 8 10.56 24.29 -80.71
CA TRP A 8 11.34 23.96 -79.51
C TRP A 8 10.55 23.04 -78.57
N GLY A 9 11.23 22.11 -77.90
CA GLY A 9 10.70 21.34 -76.76
C GLY A 9 11.85 20.66 -76.01
N GLY A 10 12.25 21.23 -74.88
CA GLY A 10 13.33 20.71 -74.03
C GLY A 10 12.90 19.47 -73.23
N CYS A 11 13.80 18.49 -73.14
CA CYS A 11 13.68 17.37 -72.24
C CYS A 11 14.10 17.80 -70.83
N ALA A 12 13.16 17.76 -69.88
CA ALA A 12 13.48 17.70 -68.45
C ALA A 12 13.85 16.26 -68.07
N PRO A 13 14.84 16.02 -67.20
CA PRO A 13 15.05 14.72 -66.60
C PRO A 13 13.91 14.47 -65.58
N GLY A 14 13.09 13.47 -65.86
CA GLY A 14 12.10 12.99 -64.90
C GLY A 14 12.81 12.37 -63.71
N GLY A 15 12.84 13.10 -62.59
CA GLY A 15 13.10 12.54 -61.27
C GLY A 15 11.93 11.65 -60.88
N GLY A 16 11.99 10.38 -61.30
CA GLY A 16 11.13 9.34 -60.76
C GLY A 16 11.57 9.04 -59.34
N SER A 17 10.83 9.55 -58.37
CA SER A 17 10.78 9.01 -57.01
C SER A 17 10.23 7.59 -57.11
N GLY A 18 11.08 6.62 -57.41
CA GLY A 18 10.77 5.21 -57.23
C GLY A 18 10.69 4.95 -55.73
N GLY A 19 9.48 5.03 -55.17
CA GLY A 19 9.19 4.53 -53.84
C GLY A 19 9.55 3.05 -53.81
N ASN A 20 10.50 2.70 -52.94
CA ASN A 20 10.91 1.32 -52.70
C ASN A 20 9.84 0.67 -51.82
N ASP A 21 8.64 0.42 -52.38
CA ASP A 21 7.51 -0.19 -51.65
C ASP A 21 7.66 -1.71 -51.47
N ASN A 22 8.87 -2.25 -51.67
CA ASN A 22 9.19 -3.67 -51.44
C ASN A 22 9.92 -3.85 -50.10
N ALA A 23 9.47 -3.20 -49.04
CA ALA A 23 9.85 -3.62 -47.70
C ALA A 23 9.30 -5.04 -47.51
N ALA A 24 10.19 -6.03 -47.45
CA ALA A 24 9.77 -7.40 -47.18
C ALA A 24 9.05 -7.44 -45.83
N GLU A 25 7.88 -8.07 -45.78
CA GLU A 25 7.19 -8.28 -44.50
C GLU A 25 8.11 -9.06 -43.55
N ALA A 26 8.12 -8.67 -42.27
CA ALA A 26 8.88 -9.36 -41.25
C ALA A 26 8.47 -10.85 -41.20
N PRO A 27 9.44 -11.78 -41.03
CA PRO A 27 9.09 -13.16 -40.74
C PRO A 27 8.25 -13.23 -39.45
N GLU A 28 7.35 -14.20 -39.37
CA GLU A 28 6.53 -14.43 -38.17
C GLU A 28 7.40 -14.88 -36.97
N GLU A 29 8.55 -15.50 -37.25
CA GLU A 29 9.45 -16.07 -36.26
C GLU A 29 10.92 -15.91 -36.67
N ILE A 30 11.78 -15.56 -35.72
CA ILE A 30 13.24 -15.42 -35.86
C ILE A 30 13.89 -16.27 -34.76
N THR A 31 14.59 -17.35 -35.14
CA THR A 31 15.14 -18.32 -34.18
C THR A 31 16.67 -18.28 -34.03
N GLU A 32 17.34 -17.53 -34.90
CA GLU A 32 18.79 -17.34 -34.94
C GLU A 32 19.12 -15.89 -35.32
N ASP A 33 20.33 -15.43 -35.00
CA ASP A 33 20.80 -14.09 -35.37
C ASP A 33 20.54 -13.81 -36.84
N THR A 34 19.75 -12.78 -37.11
CA THR A 34 19.24 -12.50 -38.45
C THR A 34 19.56 -11.06 -38.85
N THR A 35 20.10 -10.89 -40.05
CA THR A 35 20.30 -9.57 -40.66
C THR A 35 19.25 -9.33 -41.75
N LEU A 36 18.52 -8.22 -41.64
CA LEU A 36 17.48 -7.78 -42.55
C LEU A 36 17.87 -6.44 -43.19
N ASP A 37 17.54 -6.25 -44.46
CA ASP A 37 17.75 -4.96 -45.14
C ASP A 37 16.77 -3.88 -44.61
N SER A 38 15.58 -4.29 -44.17
CA SER A 38 14.56 -3.44 -43.56
C SER A 38 13.64 -4.31 -42.70
N LEU A 39 13.02 -3.74 -41.67
CA LEU A 39 12.02 -4.44 -40.84
C LEU A 39 10.70 -3.66 -40.85
N ASN A 40 9.60 -4.31 -41.22
CA ASN A 40 8.26 -3.73 -41.11
C ASN A 40 7.29 -4.73 -40.48
N ILE A 41 6.82 -4.42 -39.28
CA ILE A 41 5.81 -5.20 -38.55
C ILE A 41 4.55 -4.34 -38.49
N PRO A 42 3.55 -4.56 -39.35
CA PRO A 42 2.35 -3.74 -39.39
C PRO A 42 1.41 -4.06 -38.22
N THR A 43 0.49 -3.15 -37.90
CA THR A 43 -0.50 -3.32 -36.83
C THR A 43 -1.28 -4.63 -36.96
N GLY A 44 -1.43 -5.35 -35.83
CA GLY A 44 -2.12 -6.64 -35.76
C GLY A 44 -1.28 -7.84 -36.20
N ARG A 45 0.01 -7.65 -36.51
CA ARG A 45 0.97 -8.74 -36.73
C ARG A 45 1.92 -8.86 -35.54
N THR A 46 2.38 -10.09 -35.31
CA THR A 46 3.39 -10.41 -34.30
C THR A 46 4.58 -11.08 -34.99
N THR A 47 5.78 -10.65 -34.64
CA THR A 47 7.04 -11.35 -34.92
C THR A 47 7.64 -11.78 -33.61
N THR A 48 7.97 -13.07 -33.49
CA THR A 48 8.57 -13.65 -32.27
C THR A 48 10.06 -13.91 -32.47
N VAL A 49 10.90 -13.46 -31.54
CA VAL A 49 12.35 -13.66 -31.51
C VAL A 49 12.67 -14.70 -30.44
N ARG A 50 13.19 -15.85 -30.83
CA ARG A 50 13.48 -16.97 -29.92
C ARG A 50 14.97 -17.06 -29.58
N ASN A 51 15.27 -17.71 -28.47
CA ASN A 51 16.64 -18.09 -28.07
C ASN A 51 17.59 -16.90 -27.92
N GLY A 52 17.08 -15.73 -27.53
CA GLY A 52 17.87 -14.50 -27.44
C GLY A 52 18.50 -14.04 -28.76
N ALA A 53 17.93 -14.42 -29.91
CA ALA A 53 18.48 -14.06 -31.22
C ALA A 53 18.57 -12.53 -31.42
N VAL A 54 19.64 -12.08 -32.08
CA VAL A 54 19.84 -10.67 -32.40
C VAL A 54 19.24 -10.33 -33.75
N VAL A 55 18.29 -9.41 -33.78
CA VAL A 55 17.71 -8.87 -35.01
C VAL A 55 18.51 -7.64 -35.43
N THR A 56 19.29 -7.75 -36.51
CA THR A 56 20.04 -6.62 -37.09
C THR A 56 19.34 -6.11 -38.34
N VAL A 57 19.02 -4.82 -38.39
CA VAL A 57 18.38 -4.14 -39.52
C VAL A 57 19.36 -3.11 -40.09
N THR A 58 19.82 -3.32 -41.33
CA THR A 58 20.82 -2.42 -41.97
C THR A 58 20.20 -1.16 -42.57
N GLY A 59 18.89 -1.19 -42.87
CA GLY A 59 18.09 -0.04 -43.27
C GLY A 59 17.12 0.41 -42.17
N ASP A 60 15.91 0.78 -42.57
CA ASP A 60 14.89 1.31 -41.66
C ASP A 60 14.06 0.19 -41.01
N ALA A 61 13.59 0.44 -39.79
CA ALA A 61 12.73 -0.43 -39.02
C ALA A 61 11.45 0.31 -38.57
N THR A 62 10.28 -0.23 -38.90
CA THR A 62 8.97 0.25 -38.45
C THR A 62 8.22 -0.88 -37.73
N ILE A 63 7.87 -0.67 -36.47
CA ILE A 63 7.20 -1.65 -35.60
C ILE A 63 5.87 -1.06 -35.13
N ALA A 64 4.81 -1.30 -35.89
CA ALA A 64 3.44 -0.89 -35.58
C ALA A 64 2.56 -2.05 -35.03
N GLY A 65 3.01 -3.30 -35.19
CA GLY A 65 2.48 -4.50 -34.54
C GLY A 65 3.28 -4.89 -33.31
N THR A 66 3.48 -6.18 -33.05
CA THR A 66 4.22 -6.70 -31.89
C THR A 66 5.54 -7.34 -32.33
N LEU A 67 6.64 -6.95 -31.69
CA LEU A 67 7.91 -7.69 -31.71
C LEU A 67 8.15 -8.26 -30.31
N ALA A 68 7.97 -9.57 -30.14
CA ALA A 68 8.09 -10.24 -28.85
C ALA A 68 9.34 -11.13 -28.80
N SER A 69 9.97 -11.28 -27.64
CA SER A 69 10.89 -12.40 -27.39
C SER A 69 10.17 -13.60 -26.75
N ASP A 70 10.73 -14.78 -26.94
CA ASP A 70 10.28 -16.03 -26.33
C ASP A 70 11.52 -16.82 -25.91
N GLY A 71 11.74 -16.95 -24.59
CA GLY A 71 12.93 -17.56 -24.00
C GLY A 71 14.18 -16.69 -24.11
N GLY A 72 14.16 -15.50 -23.48
CA GLY A 72 15.33 -14.63 -23.36
C GLY A 72 15.08 -13.14 -23.67
N PRO A 73 16.15 -12.32 -23.70
CA PRO A 73 16.05 -10.89 -23.98
C PRO A 73 15.73 -10.58 -25.45
N LEU A 74 15.10 -9.42 -25.69
CA LEU A 74 14.86 -8.91 -27.04
C LEU A 74 16.01 -8.00 -27.47
N HIS A 75 16.82 -8.44 -28.43
CA HIS A 75 17.92 -7.66 -29.01
C HIS A 75 17.55 -7.15 -30.41
N LEU A 76 17.45 -5.82 -30.56
CA LEU A 76 17.18 -5.15 -31.82
C LEU A 76 18.28 -4.14 -32.14
N ARG A 77 18.97 -4.31 -33.27
CA ARG A 77 19.96 -3.36 -33.80
C ARG A 77 19.44 -2.76 -35.09
N VAL A 78 19.42 -1.43 -35.21
CA VAL A 78 18.92 -0.71 -36.38
C VAL A 78 19.94 0.33 -36.81
N GLU A 79 20.46 0.24 -38.03
CA GLU A 79 21.45 1.18 -38.57
C GLU A 79 20.79 2.41 -39.22
N GLY A 80 19.59 2.23 -39.81
CA GLY A 80 18.74 3.30 -40.36
C GLY A 80 17.80 3.92 -39.33
N ALA A 81 16.66 4.43 -39.80
CA ALA A 81 15.65 5.01 -38.92
C ALA A 81 14.82 3.94 -38.20
N LEU A 82 14.57 4.12 -36.91
CA LEU A 82 13.68 3.28 -36.11
C LEU A 82 12.40 4.03 -35.75
N GLU A 83 11.25 3.44 -36.02
CA GLU A 83 9.94 3.91 -35.57
C GLU A 83 9.20 2.77 -34.87
N VAL A 84 8.89 2.94 -33.59
CA VAL A 84 8.09 2.00 -32.80
C VAL A 84 6.79 2.70 -32.42
N THR A 85 5.66 2.16 -32.89
CA THR A 85 4.31 2.63 -32.55
C THR A 85 3.41 1.51 -32.03
N GLY A 86 3.86 0.27 -32.09
CA GLY A 86 3.21 -0.90 -31.52
C GLY A 86 3.93 -1.43 -30.27
N THR A 87 4.00 -2.74 -30.10
CA THR A 87 4.46 -3.36 -28.86
C THR A 87 5.83 -4.02 -29.02
N LEU A 88 6.74 -3.79 -28.08
CA LEU A 88 7.92 -4.62 -27.85
C LEU A 88 7.72 -5.39 -26.55
N GLU A 89 7.80 -6.71 -26.60
CA GLU A 89 7.60 -7.58 -25.44
C GLU A 89 8.84 -8.44 -25.20
N ALA A 90 9.29 -8.50 -23.96
CA ALA A 90 10.27 -9.47 -23.51
C ALA A 90 9.79 -10.05 -22.18
N PRO A 91 8.85 -11.02 -22.21
CA PRO A 91 8.28 -11.61 -21.01
C PRO A 91 9.36 -12.34 -20.19
N ALA A 92 9.09 -12.55 -18.90
CA ALA A 92 9.89 -13.50 -18.13
C ALA A 92 9.74 -14.88 -18.78
N ASP A 93 10.80 -15.67 -18.74
CA ASP A 93 10.66 -17.07 -19.12
C ASP A 93 9.63 -17.70 -18.17
N ASP A 94 8.53 -18.22 -18.74
CA ASP A 94 7.41 -18.81 -18.01
C ASP A 94 7.78 -20.20 -17.48
N ASP A 95 9.01 -20.37 -16.97
CA ASP A 95 9.42 -21.58 -16.27
C ASP A 95 8.61 -21.65 -14.97
N ALA A 96 7.38 -22.14 -15.09
CA ALA A 96 6.36 -22.18 -14.04
C ALA A 96 6.81 -23.01 -12.84
N ASP A 97 7.91 -23.76 -13.00
CA ASP A 97 8.56 -24.55 -11.97
C ASP A 97 9.65 -23.75 -11.19
N ALA A 98 10.05 -22.56 -11.66
CA ALA A 98 10.94 -21.68 -10.92
C ALA A 98 10.16 -21.08 -9.73
N PRO A 99 10.67 -21.20 -8.48
CA PRO A 99 10.00 -20.60 -7.33
C PRO A 99 9.86 -19.08 -7.56
N ALA A 100 8.77 -18.47 -7.07
CA ALA A 100 8.52 -17.03 -7.21
C ALA A 100 9.69 -16.16 -6.68
N ASP A 101 10.51 -16.76 -5.82
CA ASP A 101 11.67 -16.17 -5.17
C ASP A 101 13.00 -16.42 -5.90
N ALA A 102 13.02 -17.28 -6.92
CA ALA A 102 14.23 -17.49 -7.71
C ALA A 102 14.66 -16.13 -8.26
N PRO A 103 15.92 -15.70 -8.04
CA PRO A 103 16.44 -14.56 -8.76
C PRO A 103 16.22 -14.87 -10.25
N LEU A 104 15.53 -13.97 -10.96
CA LEU A 104 15.49 -14.04 -12.42
C LEU A 104 16.93 -14.24 -12.86
N SER A 105 17.22 -15.26 -13.66
CA SER A 105 18.54 -15.42 -14.23
C SER A 105 18.91 -14.09 -14.89
N GLU A 106 19.99 -13.48 -14.38
CA GLU A 106 20.37 -12.07 -14.60
C GLU A 106 20.58 -11.70 -16.09
N HIS A 107 20.48 -12.68 -16.99
CA HIS A 107 20.67 -12.57 -18.42
C HIS A 107 19.39 -12.72 -19.27
N ASP A 108 18.26 -13.14 -18.70
CA ASP A 108 17.18 -13.69 -19.53
C ASP A 108 16.00 -12.74 -19.80
N THR A 109 16.01 -11.52 -19.26
CA THR A 109 14.87 -10.60 -19.45
C THR A 109 15.29 -9.14 -19.69
N GLY A 110 14.76 -8.54 -20.75
CA GLY A 110 15.02 -7.14 -21.09
C GLY A 110 14.78 -6.82 -22.56
N ILE A 111 14.70 -5.53 -22.87
CA ILE A 111 14.59 -5.00 -24.23
C ILE A 111 15.82 -4.14 -24.51
N PHE A 112 16.62 -4.54 -25.49
CA PHE A 112 17.88 -3.91 -25.84
C PHE A 112 17.85 -3.41 -27.28
N ILE A 113 17.86 -2.09 -27.45
CA ILE A 113 17.78 -1.43 -28.74
C ILE A 113 19.09 -0.70 -29.01
N VAL A 114 19.78 -1.08 -30.08
CA VAL A 114 20.97 -0.39 -30.59
C VAL A 114 20.57 0.42 -31.82
N VAL A 115 20.61 1.75 -31.71
CA VAL A 115 20.30 2.70 -32.78
C VAL A 115 21.61 3.24 -33.35
N GLY A 116 21.92 2.90 -34.60
CA GLY A 116 23.04 3.43 -35.37
C GLY A 116 22.89 4.90 -35.72
N ASP A 117 23.21 5.30 -36.94
CA ASP A 117 23.27 6.72 -37.34
C ASP A 117 21.88 7.35 -37.57
N GLY A 118 20.84 6.55 -37.77
CA GLY A 118 19.48 7.03 -38.03
C GLY A 118 18.76 7.63 -36.83
N ALA A 119 17.61 8.26 -37.10
CA ALA A 119 16.71 8.76 -36.06
C ALA A 119 15.97 7.60 -35.40
N ALA A 120 15.65 7.71 -34.11
CA ALA A 120 14.77 6.76 -33.44
C ALA A 120 13.57 7.47 -32.82
N THR A 121 12.38 6.92 -33.04
CA THR A 121 11.13 7.40 -32.45
C THR A 121 10.42 6.24 -31.79
N ILE A 122 10.23 6.32 -30.47
CA ILE A 122 9.34 5.43 -29.73
C ILE A 122 8.08 6.25 -29.42
N GLY A 123 7.06 6.03 -30.26
CA GLY A 123 5.86 6.84 -30.37
C GLY A 123 4.87 6.69 -29.22
N GLU A 124 3.85 7.55 -29.19
CA GLU A 124 2.89 7.64 -28.08
C GLU A 124 2.11 6.35 -27.81
N ASN A 125 1.89 5.56 -28.85
CA ASN A 125 1.16 4.29 -28.80
C ASN A 125 2.10 3.10 -28.55
N ALA A 126 3.40 3.35 -28.44
CA ALA A 126 4.37 2.29 -28.21
C ALA A 126 4.23 1.72 -26.80
N VAL A 127 4.29 0.40 -26.72
CA VAL A 127 4.22 -0.35 -25.47
C VAL A 127 5.50 -1.16 -25.32
N LEU A 128 6.27 -0.89 -24.26
CA LEU A 128 7.44 -1.69 -23.89
C LEU A 128 7.07 -2.52 -22.65
N SER A 129 7.04 -3.83 -22.81
CA SER A 129 6.67 -4.77 -21.75
C SER A 129 7.83 -5.70 -21.46
N THR A 130 8.47 -5.55 -20.32
CA THR A 130 9.53 -6.47 -19.87
C THR A 130 9.62 -6.45 -18.35
N PRO A 131 9.89 -7.59 -17.69
CA PRO A 131 10.19 -7.62 -16.27
C PRO A 131 11.62 -7.15 -15.97
N GLY A 132 12.48 -7.05 -16.98
CA GLY A 132 13.86 -6.62 -16.88
C GLY A 132 14.05 -5.13 -17.20
N CYS A 133 15.22 -4.81 -17.78
CA CYS A 133 15.58 -3.44 -18.15
C CYS A 133 15.22 -3.12 -19.61
N VAL A 134 15.02 -1.84 -19.90
CA VAL A 134 14.95 -1.31 -21.27
C VAL A 134 16.19 -0.46 -21.51
N VAL A 135 17.01 -0.83 -22.48
CA VAL A 135 18.21 -0.08 -22.84
C VAL A 135 18.14 0.35 -24.29
N VAL A 136 18.31 1.64 -24.53
CA VAL A 136 18.42 2.22 -25.87
C VAL A 136 19.78 2.90 -25.99
N THR A 137 20.64 2.39 -26.86
CA THR A 137 22.04 2.82 -26.99
C THR A 137 22.43 3.06 -28.44
N ASP A 138 23.53 3.79 -28.69
CA ASP A 138 24.23 3.77 -29.99
C ASP A 138 25.50 2.89 -29.99
N ASP A 139 25.89 2.37 -28.83
CA ASP A 139 27.06 1.52 -28.66
C ASP A 139 26.66 0.07 -28.35
N PRO A 140 26.75 -0.85 -29.32
CA PRO A 140 26.39 -2.25 -29.10
C PRO A 140 27.26 -2.93 -28.04
N SER A 141 28.52 -2.50 -27.88
CA SER A 141 29.45 -3.09 -26.90
C SER A 141 29.12 -2.72 -25.46
N SER A 142 28.31 -1.68 -25.28
CA SER A 142 27.92 -1.21 -23.94
C SER A 142 26.76 -1.99 -23.31
N VAL A 143 26.10 -2.88 -24.08
CA VAL A 143 24.81 -3.48 -23.69
C VAL A 143 24.73 -4.98 -23.92
N LEU A 144 25.26 -5.50 -25.03
CA LEU A 144 25.04 -6.92 -25.39
C LEU A 144 25.78 -7.92 -24.49
N ASP A 145 26.85 -7.49 -23.83
CA ASP A 145 27.70 -8.37 -23.01
C ASP A 145 27.57 -8.11 -21.49
N ARG A 146 26.61 -7.29 -21.06
CA ARG A 146 26.53 -6.79 -19.68
C ARG A 146 25.23 -7.13 -18.98
N THR A 147 25.31 -7.39 -17.69
CA THR A 147 24.11 -7.64 -16.88
C THR A 147 23.39 -6.32 -16.53
N PRO A 148 22.08 -6.36 -16.27
CA PRO A 148 21.34 -5.24 -15.67
C PRO A 148 22.02 -4.72 -14.39
N GLU A 149 22.58 -5.61 -13.56
CA GLU A 149 23.33 -5.26 -12.35
C GLU A 149 24.61 -4.51 -12.68
N GLU A 150 25.41 -4.96 -13.66
CA GLU A 150 26.62 -4.24 -14.08
C GLU A 150 26.28 -2.87 -14.68
N LEU A 151 25.14 -2.76 -15.36
CA LEU A 151 24.62 -1.49 -15.85
C LEU A 151 24.17 -0.60 -14.69
N SER A 152 23.45 -1.16 -13.71
CA SER A 152 22.98 -0.48 -12.50
C SER A 152 24.14 0.02 -11.63
N GLU A 153 25.12 -0.83 -11.37
CA GLU A 153 26.33 -0.53 -10.62
C GLU A 153 27.15 0.56 -11.30
N GLU A 154 27.36 0.50 -12.63
CA GLU A 154 28.04 1.59 -13.34
C GLU A 154 27.27 2.91 -13.14
N MET A 155 25.94 2.89 -13.17
CA MET A 155 25.15 4.11 -12.97
C MET A 155 25.22 4.65 -11.55
N LEU A 156 25.32 3.77 -10.55
CA LEU A 156 25.47 4.14 -9.14
C LEU A 156 26.89 4.64 -8.85
N ASP A 157 27.92 4.01 -9.42
CA ASP A 157 29.35 4.30 -9.19
C ASP A 157 29.84 5.57 -9.90
N VAL A 158 29.01 6.21 -10.76
CA VAL A 158 29.33 7.55 -11.27
C VAL A 158 29.12 8.62 -10.19
N GLY A 159 29.94 8.59 -9.15
CA GLY A 159 30.32 9.76 -8.36
C GLY A 159 31.22 10.72 -9.13
N SER A 160 31.25 10.67 -10.47
CA SER A 160 32.09 11.57 -11.26
C SER A 160 31.48 12.97 -11.23
N ASP A 161 32.25 13.90 -10.67
CA ASP A 161 31.87 15.26 -10.32
C ASP A 161 31.50 16.20 -11.50
N ASP A 162 31.42 15.69 -12.75
CA ASP A 162 31.53 16.53 -13.95
C ASP A 162 30.29 16.59 -14.88
N LEU A 163 29.23 15.81 -14.64
CA LEU A 163 28.02 15.86 -15.48
C LEU A 163 26.86 16.64 -14.83
N PRO A 164 26.05 17.37 -15.64
CA PRO A 164 24.75 17.85 -15.21
C PRO A 164 23.84 16.69 -14.76
N THR A 165 23.32 16.80 -13.55
CA THR A 165 22.54 15.73 -12.92
C THR A 165 21.36 16.29 -12.16
N LEU A 166 20.20 15.66 -12.33
CA LEU A 166 18.97 15.87 -11.56
C LEU A 166 18.69 14.58 -10.80
N ILE A 167 18.78 14.59 -9.47
CA ILE A 167 18.57 13.39 -8.64
C ILE A 167 17.72 13.76 -7.43
N PRO A 168 16.51 13.21 -7.26
CA PRO A 168 15.91 13.01 -5.94
C PRO A 168 16.67 11.93 -5.13
N PHE A 169 17.41 12.31 -4.08
CA PHE A 169 18.09 11.39 -3.13
C PHE A 169 17.41 11.29 -1.76
N PRO A 170 17.63 10.21 -0.96
CA PRO A 170 17.46 10.27 0.49
C PRO A 170 18.42 11.30 1.11
N SER A 171 17.87 12.29 1.81
CA SER A 171 18.55 13.50 2.27
C SER A 171 19.68 13.27 3.30
N GLU A 172 19.78 12.10 3.94
CA GLU A 172 20.75 11.84 5.01
C GLU A 172 22.21 11.80 4.54
N THR A 173 22.47 11.65 3.23
CA THR A 173 23.83 11.61 2.65
C THR A 173 24.19 12.86 1.85
N ALA A 174 23.34 13.89 1.81
CA ALA A 174 23.64 15.10 1.05
C ALA A 174 24.80 15.89 1.70
N PRO A 175 25.93 16.11 1.00
CA PRO A 175 27.01 16.94 1.54
C PRO A 175 26.51 18.37 1.77
N ALA A 176 26.67 18.87 3.00
CA ALA A 176 26.16 20.16 3.50
C ALA A 176 26.69 21.42 2.78
N SER A 177 27.45 21.27 1.70
CA SER A 177 27.94 22.39 0.90
C SER A 177 28.27 21.98 -0.51
N VAL A 178 27.34 22.18 -1.46
CA VAL A 178 27.69 22.28 -2.87
C VAL A 178 27.68 23.76 -3.22
N GLN A 179 28.84 24.40 -3.07
CA GLN A 179 29.08 25.69 -3.69
C GLN A 179 28.85 25.54 -5.19
N ALA A 180 28.13 26.49 -5.79
CA ALA A 180 27.95 26.60 -7.24
C ALA A 180 29.31 26.55 -7.94
N PHE A 181 29.69 25.37 -8.45
CA PHE A 181 30.94 25.19 -9.17
C PHE A 181 30.77 25.56 -10.64
N ARG A 182 31.90 25.97 -11.21
CA ARG A 182 32.06 26.88 -12.34
C ARG A 182 31.44 26.35 -13.64
N LYS A 183 30.80 27.29 -14.36
CA LYS A 183 30.64 27.39 -15.83
C LYS A 183 31.52 26.36 -16.56
N GLY A 184 30.90 25.28 -17.03
CA GLY A 184 31.56 24.15 -17.69
C GLY A 184 32.45 24.60 -18.85
N ARG A 185 33.51 23.82 -19.10
CA ARG A 185 34.29 23.96 -20.34
C ARG A 185 33.32 23.72 -21.51
N PRO A 186 33.38 24.53 -22.58
CA PRO A 186 32.59 24.24 -23.77
C PRO A 186 32.97 22.84 -24.26
N LEU A 187 32.00 21.93 -24.31
CA LEU A 187 32.17 20.65 -24.98
C LEU A 187 32.57 20.95 -26.43
N VAL A 188 33.68 20.40 -26.85
CA VAL A 188 34.16 20.50 -28.23
C VAL A 188 33.23 19.63 -29.08
N GLN A 189 32.15 20.24 -29.59
CA GLN A 189 31.35 19.69 -30.69
C GLN A 189 32.26 19.55 -31.93
N GLN A 190 32.79 18.35 -32.18
CA GLN A 190 33.49 18.04 -33.44
C GLN A 190 33.03 16.72 -34.08
N GLY A 191 31.84 16.22 -33.71
CA GLY A 191 31.10 15.21 -34.47
C GLY A 191 30.01 15.85 -35.32
N ALA A 192 29.57 15.17 -36.39
CA ALA A 192 28.32 15.52 -37.04
C ALA A 192 27.18 15.35 -36.03
N GLU A 193 26.25 16.32 -35.96
CA GLU A 193 25.04 16.18 -35.13
C GLU A 193 24.24 14.98 -35.63
N LEU A 194 24.06 13.98 -34.76
CA LEU A 194 23.20 12.84 -35.05
C LEU A 194 21.74 13.26 -34.84
N PRO A 195 20.79 12.71 -35.63
CA PRO A 195 19.38 12.97 -35.41
C PRO A 195 18.96 12.54 -33.99
N PRO A 196 18.01 13.25 -33.36
CA PRO A 196 17.58 12.98 -31.99
C PRO A 196 16.87 11.62 -31.86
N VAL A 197 16.90 11.06 -30.65
CA VAL A 197 15.97 10.00 -30.24
C VAL A 197 14.77 10.65 -29.56
N THR A 198 13.56 10.33 -30.01
CA THR A 198 12.32 10.81 -29.40
C THR A 198 11.59 9.68 -28.68
N VAL A 199 11.19 9.92 -27.44
CA VAL A 199 10.48 8.97 -26.57
C VAL A 199 9.17 9.59 -26.10
N SER A 200 8.08 8.84 -26.23
CA SER A 200 6.71 9.25 -25.89
C SER A 200 5.86 8.04 -25.49
N GLY A 201 4.66 8.28 -24.96
CA GLY A 201 3.70 7.22 -24.62
C GLY A 201 3.64 6.84 -23.14
N THR A 202 3.07 5.69 -22.79
CA THR A 202 2.89 5.25 -21.38
C THR A 202 3.56 3.90 -21.12
N TRP A 203 4.59 3.86 -20.25
CA TRP A 203 5.42 2.66 -20.01
C TRP A 203 5.66 2.36 -18.52
N PRO A 204 5.60 1.10 -18.09
CA PRO A 204 4.84 0.00 -18.68
C PRO A 204 3.35 0.36 -18.85
N PRO A 205 2.63 -0.33 -19.74
CA PRO A 205 1.17 -0.20 -19.83
C PRO A 205 0.54 -0.69 -18.52
N ASP A 206 -0.64 -0.15 -18.18
CA ASP A 206 -1.36 -0.51 -16.96
C ASP A 206 -1.54 -2.04 -16.84
N GLY A 207 -1.25 -2.59 -15.64
CA GLY A 207 -1.45 -4.00 -15.32
C GLY A 207 -0.27 -4.94 -15.59
N VAL A 208 0.82 -4.47 -16.20
CA VAL A 208 2.07 -5.25 -16.30
C VAL A 208 2.96 -4.90 -15.11
N VAL A 209 3.08 -5.84 -14.16
CA VAL A 209 3.99 -5.73 -13.00
C VAL A 209 5.28 -6.48 -13.32
N PRO A 210 6.38 -5.80 -13.70
CA PRO A 210 7.71 -6.40 -13.71
C PRO A 210 7.98 -7.19 -12.43
N ARG A 211 8.39 -8.45 -12.58
CA ARG A 211 8.89 -9.25 -11.47
C ARG A 211 10.30 -8.80 -11.13
N GLY A 212 10.54 -8.42 -9.89
CA GLY A 212 11.89 -8.17 -9.38
C GLY A 212 12.21 -6.71 -9.09
N ASP A 213 13.48 -6.48 -8.77
CA ASP A 213 13.92 -5.29 -8.04
C ASP A 213 14.25 -4.08 -8.94
N GLN A 214 14.23 -4.18 -10.29
CA GLN A 214 14.82 -3.14 -11.15
C GLN A 214 14.20 -2.96 -12.56
N PRO A 215 13.13 -2.15 -12.71
CA PRO A 215 12.85 -1.50 -13.98
C PRO A 215 13.86 -0.37 -14.25
N ILE A 216 15.00 -0.72 -14.83
CA ILE A 216 15.99 0.26 -15.29
C ILE A 216 15.68 0.63 -16.75
N VAL A 217 15.37 1.90 -17.00
CA VAL A 217 15.31 2.44 -18.38
C VAL A 217 16.55 3.27 -18.64
N ILE A 218 17.50 2.77 -19.44
CA ILE A 218 18.74 3.46 -19.79
C ILE A 218 18.66 3.96 -21.23
N PHE A 219 18.87 5.26 -21.39
CA PHE A 219 19.29 5.82 -22.66
C PHE A 219 20.81 6.05 -22.58
N ARG A 220 21.58 5.61 -23.57
CA ARG A 220 23.03 5.80 -23.59
C ARG A 220 23.51 6.08 -25.01
N PHE A 221 23.61 7.35 -25.36
CA PHE A 221 24.20 7.76 -26.63
C PHE A 221 25.59 8.31 -26.39
N THR A 222 26.58 7.82 -27.11
CA THR A 222 27.97 8.25 -27.06
C THR A 222 28.26 9.31 -28.13
N GLY A 223 27.52 9.29 -29.25
CA GLY A 223 27.55 10.32 -30.28
C GLY A 223 26.75 11.57 -29.88
N ALA A 224 27.03 12.72 -30.51
CA ALA A 224 26.35 13.98 -30.23
C ALA A 224 24.86 13.96 -30.64
N ARG A 225 24.04 13.34 -29.80
CA ARG A 225 22.63 13.03 -30.02
C ARG A 225 21.80 13.50 -28.84
N ASP A 226 20.76 14.29 -29.12
CA ASP A 226 19.80 14.70 -28.09
C ASP A 226 18.77 13.59 -27.84
N LEU A 227 18.37 13.47 -26.57
CA LEU A 227 17.22 12.67 -26.15
C LEU A 227 16.04 13.63 -25.93
N VAL A 228 14.98 13.47 -26.70
CA VAL A 228 13.75 14.24 -26.60
C VAL A 228 12.70 13.35 -25.94
N ILE A 229 12.18 13.76 -24.79
CA ILE A 229 11.09 13.06 -24.10
C ILE A 229 9.86 13.93 -24.24
N ASP A 230 8.85 13.46 -24.97
CA ASP A 230 7.64 14.23 -25.30
C ASP A 230 6.38 13.46 -24.88
N GLY A 231 5.61 13.98 -23.93
CA GLY A 231 4.35 13.34 -23.52
C GLY A 231 4.52 11.94 -22.91
N TRP A 232 5.69 11.64 -22.32
CA TRP A 232 5.97 10.34 -21.73
C TRP A 232 5.38 10.19 -20.32
N THR A 233 4.65 9.11 -20.07
CA THR A 233 4.20 8.69 -18.76
C THR A 233 4.91 7.39 -18.38
N TYR A 234 5.76 7.44 -17.35
CA TYR A 234 6.37 6.25 -16.78
C TYR A 234 5.58 5.80 -15.54
N ASN A 235 5.22 4.52 -15.45
CA ASN A 235 4.48 3.90 -14.36
C ASN A 235 5.32 2.78 -13.73
N GLY A 236 6.21 3.13 -12.81
CA GLY A 236 7.03 2.16 -12.08
C GLY A 236 6.15 1.12 -11.39
N PRO A 237 6.40 -0.19 -11.59
CA PRO A 237 5.65 -1.24 -10.90
C PRO A 237 5.77 -1.12 -9.39
N PRO A 238 4.75 -1.53 -8.62
CA PRO A 238 4.93 -1.76 -7.21
C PRO A 238 6.01 -2.84 -7.01
N ALA A 239 6.90 -2.65 -6.05
CA ALA A 239 7.82 -3.73 -5.68
C ALA A 239 7.00 -4.96 -5.24
N PRO A 240 7.36 -6.16 -5.70
CA PRO A 240 6.61 -7.36 -5.34
C PRO A 240 6.62 -7.52 -3.82
N PRO A 241 5.50 -7.90 -3.21
CA PRO A 241 5.49 -8.26 -1.79
C PRO A 241 6.49 -9.40 -1.60
N ARG A 242 7.28 -9.34 -0.53
CA ARG A 242 7.88 -10.58 -0.03
C ARG A 242 6.82 -11.22 0.83
N GLU A 243 6.08 -12.16 0.24
CA GLU A 243 5.40 -13.16 1.05
C GLU A 243 6.48 -13.76 1.96
N GLY A 244 6.29 -13.59 3.27
CA GLY A 244 7.13 -14.30 4.21
C GLY A 244 6.89 -15.77 3.97
N GLU A 245 7.95 -16.56 3.75
CA GLU A 245 7.87 -17.92 4.26
C GLU A 245 7.55 -17.75 5.75
N ASP A 246 6.36 -18.19 6.16
CA ASP A 246 6.05 -18.45 7.55
C ASP A 246 7.20 -19.31 8.08
N ASN A 247 8.22 -18.68 8.67
CA ASN A 247 9.29 -19.36 9.37
C ASN A 247 8.74 -19.88 10.71
N SER A 248 7.54 -20.47 10.69
CA SER A 248 7.12 -21.52 11.62
C SER A 248 7.98 -22.74 11.32
N SER A 249 9.30 -22.63 11.46
CA SER A 249 10.11 -23.83 11.55
C SER A 249 9.63 -24.53 12.82
N ASP A 250 9.00 -25.69 12.65
CA ASP A 250 8.69 -26.65 13.69
C ASP A 250 9.76 -26.60 14.79
N ALA A 251 9.39 -26.15 15.99
CA ALA A 251 10.23 -25.99 17.20
C ALA A 251 11.18 -24.76 17.32
N GLY A 252 11.03 -23.72 16.49
CA GLY A 252 11.82 -22.49 16.57
C GLY A 252 11.27 -21.47 17.57
N THR A 253 12.09 -21.06 18.55
CA THR A 253 11.78 -19.99 19.54
C THR A 253 11.56 -18.59 18.93
N ARG A 254 11.62 -18.45 17.60
CA ARG A 254 11.50 -17.16 16.92
C ARG A 254 11.03 -17.28 15.46
N ALA A 255 9.99 -16.54 15.09
CA ALA A 255 9.62 -16.22 13.71
C ALA A 255 10.10 -14.81 13.34
N THR A 256 10.56 -14.61 12.11
CA THR A 256 10.97 -13.29 11.62
C THR A 256 10.59 -13.14 10.15
N GLY A 257 9.79 -12.11 9.87
CA GLY A 257 9.37 -11.72 8.55
C GLY A 257 10.52 -11.11 7.75
N ARG A 258 10.51 -11.33 6.43
CA ARG A 258 11.56 -10.81 5.53
C ARG A 258 11.35 -9.31 5.30
N ALA A 259 12.42 -8.52 5.23
CA ALA A 259 12.30 -7.13 4.83
C ALA A 259 11.77 -7.01 3.39
N GLY A 260 10.92 -6.02 3.13
CA GLY A 260 10.39 -5.73 1.81
C GLY A 260 11.48 -5.39 0.79
N ARG A 261 11.14 -5.47 -0.50
CA ARG A 261 12.04 -5.10 -1.61
C ARG A 261 11.91 -3.62 -1.94
N SER A 262 13.03 -2.95 -2.21
CA SER A 262 13.00 -1.54 -2.59
C SER A 262 12.32 -1.34 -3.94
N GLY A 263 11.65 -0.21 -4.12
CA GLY A 263 11.09 0.17 -5.41
C GLY A 263 12.17 0.39 -6.47
N GLY A 264 11.82 0.14 -7.72
CA GLY A 264 12.66 0.33 -8.89
C GLY A 264 13.17 1.76 -9.09
N ASN A 265 14.45 1.90 -9.46
CA ASN A 265 15.04 3.20 -9.77
C ASN A 265 14.96 3.51 -11.28
N LEU A 266 14.46 4.69 -11.63
CA LEU A 266 14.44 5.19 -13.01
C LEU A 266 15.69 6.02 -13.31
N HIS A 267 16.37 5.69 -14.39
CA HIS A 267 17.76 6.08 -14.62
C HIS A 267 17.97 6.64 -16.05
N LEU A 268 17.62 7.90 -16.26
CA LEU A 268 17.77 8.56 -17.56
C LEU A 268 19.20 9.08 -17.74
N ARG A 269 19.90 8.63 -18.78
CA ARG A 269 21.25 9.09 -19.09
C ARG A 269 21.31 9.55 -20.55
N ASN A 270 22.16 10.52 -20.85
CA ASN A 270 22.53 10.86 -22.23
C ASN A 270 23.97 11.39 -22.23
N GLU A 271 24.94 10.55 -22.60
CA GLU A 271 26.36 10.95 -22.59
C GLU A 271 26.74 11.81 -23.80
N GLY A 272 25.89 11.81 -24.82
CA GLY A 272 26.15 12.35 -26.13
C GLY A 272 25.63 13.77 -26.32
N GLY A 273 24.49 14.09 -25.71
CA GLY A 273 23.82 15.37 -25.92
C GLY A 273 22.94 15.82 -24.76
N GLU A 274 21.98 16.68 -25.07
CA GLU A 274 21.00 17.22 -24.12
C GLU A 274 19.90 16.18 -23.86
N ILE A 275 19.32 16.19 -22.64
CA ILE A 275 17.98 15.62 -22.41
C ILE A 275 17.00 16.78 -22.45
N ARG A 276 16.06 16.74 -23.39
CA ARG A 276 15.04 17.77 -23.59
C ARG A 276 13.65 17.22 -23.28
N ILE A 277 12.99 17.82 -22.30
CA ILE A 277 11.58 17.55 -22.01
C ILE A 277 10.71 18.46 -22.89
N ALA A 278 9.83 17.82 -23.65
CA ALA A 278 8.76 18.44 -24.43
C ALA A 278 7.41 17.97 -23.88
N GLY A 279 6.38 18.81 -24.00
CA GLY A 279 5.04 18.45 -23.52
C GLY A 279 5.00 18.18 -22.01
N THR A 280 4.06 17.34 -21.56
CA THR A 280 3.96 16.94 -20.15
C THR A 280 4.49 15.53 -19.97
N VAL A 281 5.57 15.41 -19.18
CA VAL A 281 6.18 14.13 -18.81
C VAL A 281 5.82 13.82 -17.36
N THR A 282 5.27 12.64 -17.11
CA THR A 282 4.92 12.15 -15.77
C THR A 282 5.75 10.92 -15.45
N LEU A 283 6.47 10.93 -14.33
CA LEU A 283 7.29 9.81 -13.87
C LEU A 283 6.76 9.33 -12.52
N ALA A 284 5.86 8.36 -12.54
CA ALA A 284 5.44 7.63 -11.35
C ALA A 284 6.47 6.56 -11.02
N LEU A 285 7.16 6.72 -9.89
CA LEU A 285 8.19 5.80 -9.44
C LEU A 285 7.56 4.66 -8.63
N SER A 286 8.24 3.52 -8.62
CA SER A 286 7.80 2.33 -7.89
C SER A 286 7.62 2.57 -6.39
N ASP A 287 6.58 1.96 -5.82
CA ASP A 287 6.41 1.83 -4.37
C ASP A 287 7.46 0.87 -3.77
N GLY A 288 7.77 1.06 -2.49
CA GLY A 288 8.52 0.10 -1.70
C GLY A 288 7.65 -1.11 -1.36
N GLY A 289 8.23 -2.29 -1.31
CA GLY A 289 7.52 -3.54 -1.01
C GLY A 289 7.17 -3.64 0.47
N ARG A 290 6.03 -4.28 0.76
CA ARG A 290 5.61 -4.63 2.12
C ARG A 290 6.63 -5.59 2.75
N GLY A 291 6.91 -5.43 4.03
CA GLY A 291 7.65 -6.41 4.83
C GLY A 291 6.82 -7.67 5.06
N GLY A 292 7.45 -8.84 5.02
CA GLY A 292 6.76 -10.11 5.26
C GLY A 292 6.26 -10.22 6.70
N ASP A 293 5.13 -10.88 6.88
CA ASP A 293 4.55 -11.11 8.20
C ASP A 293 5.33 -12.21 8.97
N ALA A 294 5.08 -12.33 10.27
CA ALA A 294 5.70 -13.33 11.13
C ALA A 294 4.68 -13.93 12.10
N THR A 295 4.40 -15.21 11.96
CA THR A 295 3.48 -15.93 12.87
C THR A 295 4.21 -17.07 13.59
N THR A 296 3.96 -17.25 14.88
CA THR A 296 4.53 -18.34 15.68
C THR A 296 3.60 -18.73 16.84
N VAL A 297 3.95 -19.80 17.54
CA VAL A 297 3.23 -20.28 18.73
C VAL A 297 4.20 -20.23 19.91
N CYS A 298 3.76 -19.68 21.03
CA CYS A 298 4.50 -19.72 22.29
C CYS A 298 5.97 -19.24 22.21
N ALA A 299 6.21 -18.23 21.37
CA ALA A 299 7.55 -17.80 21.02
C ALA A 299 7.63 -16.28 20.73
N THR A 300 8.67 -15.85 20.01
CA THR A 300 8.84 -14.46 19.58
C THR A 300 8.55 -14.30 18.08
N ALA A 301 7.67 -13.38 17.71
CA ALA A 301 7.44 -12.97 16.32
C ALA A 301 7.97 -11.56 16.05
N THR A 302 8.59 -11.35 14.89
CA THR A 302 9.03 -10.02 14.44
C THR A 302 8.69 -9.83 12.96
N GLY A 303 7.79 -8.91 12.65
CA GLY A 303 7.41 -8.57 11.28
C GLY A 303 8.57 -7.93 10.51
N GLY A 304 8.62 -8.16 9.21
CA GLY A 304 9.63 -7.60 8.32
C GLY A 304 9.46 -6.09 8.15
N ALA A 305 10.55 -5.34 8.03
CA ALA A 305 10.45 -3.90 7.71
C ALA A 305 9.95 -3.70 6.26
N GLY A 306 9.10 -2.71 6.04
CA GLY A 306 8.75 -2.24 4.70
C GLY A 306 9.92 -1.52 4.03
N ALA A 307 9.93 -1.50 2.70
CA ALA A 307 11.07 -1.00 1.93
C ALA A 307 10.93 0.46 1.48
N GLU A 308 12.02 1.03 0.98
CA GLU A 308 12.02 2.37 0.39
C GLU A 308 11.45 2.34 -1.04
N PRO A 309 10.77 3.41 -1.49
CA PRO A 309 10.31 3.52 -2.88
C PRO A 309 11.44 3.89 -3.83
N GLY A 310 11.16 3.71 -5.12
CA GLY A 310 12.05 4.02 -6.23
C GLY A 310 12.53 5.47 -6.27
N ASN A 311 13.70 5.68 -6.87
CA ASN A 311 14.31 6.99 -7.11
C ASN A 311 14.43 7.30 -8.59
N LEU A 312 14.69 8.58 -8.90
CA LEU A 312 14.97 9.04 -10.26
C LEU A 312 16.39 9.61 -10.31
N ARG A 313 17.12 9.29 -11.36
CA ARG A 313 18.39 9.95 -11.72
C ARG A 313 18.35 10.30 -13.19
N MET A 314 18.56 11.58 -13.50
CA MET A 314 18.68 12.09 -14.86
C MET A 314 20.06 12.73 -15.05
N THR A 315 20.84 12.28 -16.03
CA THR A 315 22.22 12.75 -16.28
C THR A 315 22.42 13.04 -17.77
N ALA A 316 22.96 14.20 -18.13
CA ALA A 316 23.13 14.55 -19.54
C ALA A 316 24.39 15.39 -19.79
N SER A 317 25.21 15.05 -20.79
CA SER A 317 26.44 15.80 -21.08
C SER A 317 26.18 17.17 -21.73
N GLY A 318 25.14 17.28 -22.56
CA GLY A 318 24.70 18.52 -23.19
C GLY A 318 23.90 19.44 -22.26
N GLY A 319 23.45 18.92 -21.11
CA GLY A 319 22.56 19.59 -20.18
C GLY A 319 21.17 18.96 -20.14
N ILE A 320 20.32 19.46 -19.23
CA ILE A 320 18.93 19.03 -19.09
C ILE A 320 18.04 20.26 -19.33
N ASN A 321 17.17 20.19 -20.32
CA ASN A 321 16.32 21.28 -20.73
C ASN A 321 14.85 20.94 -20.54
N LEU A 322 14.27 21.56 -19.52
CA LEU A 322 12.89 21.40 -19.10
C LEU A 322 12.02 22.56 -19.58
N ALA A 323 12.58 23.55 -20.31
CA ALA A 323 11.85 24.75 -20.73
C ALA A 323 10.79 24.48 -21.80
N GLY A 324 10.86 23.33 -22.48
CA GLY A 324 9.92 22.93 -23.54
C GLY A 324 8.66 22.23 -23.03
N GLY A 325 8.54 21.96 -21.73
CA GLY A 325 7.49 21.12 -21.17
C GLY A 325 7.39 21.19 -19.65
N SER A 326 6.65 20.25 -19.05
CA SER A 326 6.52 20.06 -17.60
C SER A 326 6.98 18.66 -17.21
N LEU A 327 7.73 18.54 -16.12
CA LEU A 327 8.17 17.28 -15.54
C LEU A 327 7.47 17.07 -14.18
N VAL A 328 6.53 16.14 -14.14
CA VAL A 328 5.83 15.71 -12.92
C VAL A 328 6.48 14.44 -12.41
N ILE A 329 7.01 14.46 -11.20
CA ILE A 329 7.58 13.28 -10.54
C ILE A 329 6.57 12.85 -9.47
N ARG A 330 6.06 11.62 -9.54
CA ARG A 330 5.28 11.01 -8.47
C ARG A 330 6.15 10.01 -7.75
N PRO A 331 6.70 10.36 -6.57
CA PRO A 331 7.42 9.39 -5.78
C PRO A 331 6.49 8.24 -5.41
N GLY A 332 6.97 7.00 -5.49
CA GLY A 332 6.24 5.88 -4.90
C GLY A 332 6.14 6.05 -3.39
N ARG A 333 5.25 5.29 -2.75
CA ARG A 333 5.06 5.20 -1.30
C ARG A 333 6.10 4.27 -0.67
N GLY A 334 6.51 4.55 0.57
CA GLY A 334 7.23 3.56 1.36
C GLY A 334 6.39 2.29 1.57
N GLY A 335 7.01 1.12 1.57
CA GLY A 335 6.31 -0.14 1.80
C GLY A 335 5.84 -0.27 3.25
N ASP A 336 4.71 -0.92 3.48
CA ASP A 336 4.21 -1.14 4.83
C ASP A 336 5.07 -2.17 5.59
N GLY A 337 5.16 -2.06 6.91
CA GLY A 337 5.77 -3.08 7.75
C GLY A 337 4.91 -4.34 7.84
N GLY A 338 5.55 -5.51 7.95
CA GLY A 338 4.86 -6.78 8.16
C GLY A 338 4.30 -6.92 9.57
N GLU A 339 3.23 -7.69 9.70
CA GLU A 339 2.58 -8.00 10.96
C GLU A 339 3.37 -9.04 11.77
N ALA A 340 3.16 -9.06 13.08
CA ALA A 340 3.75 -10.07 13.96
C ALA A 340 2.67 -10.66 14.87
N THR A 341 2.53 -11.99 14.85
CA THR A 341 1.50 -12.71 15.60
C THR A 341 2.13 -13.85 16.39
N VAL A 342 1.82 -13.92 17.69
CA VAL A 342 2.14 -15.08 18.54
C VAL A 342 0.85 -15.67 19.11
N ASN A 343 0.58 -16.93 18.80
CA ASN A 343 -0.56 -17.68 19.33
C ASN A 343 -0.17 -18.51 20.57
N SER A 344 -1.17 -18.90 21.36
CA SER A 344 -1.00 -19.63 22.63
C SER A 344 -1.26 -21.14 22.53
N ASP A 345 -1.32 -21.72 21.32
CA ASP A 345 -1.86 -23.07 21.05
C ASP A 345 -1.01 -24.27 21.56
N GLU A 346 0.11 -24.05 22.25
CA GLU A 346 0.95 -25.15 22.72
C GLU A 346 0.62 -25.54 24.18
N VAL A 347 0.11 -26.76 24.35
CA VAL A 347 -0.02 -27.42 25.65
C VAL A 347 1.31 -28.13 25.93
N LEU A 348 2.01 -27.69 26.97
CA LEU A 348 3.22 -28.37 27.45
C LEU A 348 2.82 -29.72 28.06
N THR A 349 3.78 -30.62 28.28
CA THR A 349 3.47 -31.89 28.94
C THR A 349 3.27 -31.70 30.45
N GLU A 350 2.16 -32.23 30.97
CA GLU A 350 1.86 -32.34 32.41
C GLU A 350 3.10 -32.74 33.24
N GLY A 351 3.22 -32.15 34.44
CA GLY A 351 4.33 -32.42 35.35
C GLY A 351 4.04 -32.08 36.81
N CYS A 352 4.98 -32.44 37.68
CA CYS A 352 4.94 -32.12 39.11
C CYS A 352 6.22 -31.38 39.55
N PRO A 353 6.20 -30.04 39.72
CA PRO A 353 5.05 -29.13 39.50
C PRO A 353 4.69 -28.96 38.01
N GLY A 354 3.52 -28.39 37.74
CA GLY A 354 3.13 -27.96 36.39
C GLY A 354 4.17 -27.00 35.80
N ALA A 355 4.39 -27.09 34.50
CA ALA A 355 5.33 -26.21 33.80
C ALA A 355 4.74 -24.81 33.62
N ASP A 356 5.54 -23.77 33.86
CA ASP A 356 5.15 -22.40 33.56
C ASP A 356 4.95 -22.20 32.05
N GLY A 357 3.93 -21.41 31.70
CA GLY A 357 3.68 -20.95 30.35
C GLY A 357 4.82 -20.09 29.82
N VAL A 358 5.08 -20.22 28.52
CA VAL A 358 6.14 -19.47 27.86
C VAL A 358 5.74 -18.01 27.65
N ASN A 359 6.65 -17.10 27.98
CA ASN A 359 6.47 -15.68 27.67
C ASN A 359 6.59 -15.44 26.16
N THR A 360 5.66 -14.66 25.61
CA THR A 360 5.59 -14.37 24.19
C THR A 360 5.86 -12.91 23.88
N THR A 361 6.36 -12.65 22.67
CA THR A 361 6.65 -11.28 22.23
C THR A 361 6.35 -11.14 20.74
N ALA A 362 5.49 -10.20 20.37
CA ALA A 362 5.23 -9.81 19.00
C ALA A 362 5.74 -8.39 18.74
N THR A 363 6.46 -8.18 17.64
CA THR A 363 6.92 -6.85 17.23
C THR A 363 6.64 -6.63 15.75
N GLY A 364 5.75 -5.70 15.44
CA GLY A 364 5.41 -5.34 14.07
C GLY A 364 6.59 -4.70 13.34
N GLY A 365 6.65 -4.89 12.03
CA GLY A 365 7.69 -4.34 11.17
C GLY A 365 7.59 -2.83 11.04
N ALA A 366 8.71 -2.13 10.95
CA ALA A 366 8.69 -0.68 10.67
C ALA A 366 8.24 -0.41 9.22
N GLY A 367 7.50 0.69 9.02
CA GLY A 367 7.17 1.18 7.69
C GLY A 367 8.39 1.73 6.94
N GLY A 368 8.36 1.58 5.62
CA GLY A 368 9.39 2.01 4.69
C GLY A 368 9.53 3.53 4.65
N ARG A 369 10.78 4.00 4.63
CA ARG A 369 11.09 5.44 4.55
C ARG A 369 10.87 5.96 3.13
N ASN A 370 10.45 7.21 3.01
CA ASN A 370 10.33 7.90 1.74
C ASN A 370 10.95 9.29 1.81
N VAL A 371 12.25 9.37 1.59
CA VAL A 371 13.03 10.61 1.74
C VAL A 371 13.51 11.02 0.35
N LYS A 372 13.01 12.15 -0.16
CA LYS A 372 13.32 12.66 -1.50
C LYS A 372 13.95 14.05 -1.44
N ALA A 373 15.06 14.25 -2.12
CA ALA A 373 15.75 15.54 -2.17
C ALA A 373 16.21 15.85 -3.58
N LEU A 374 15.57 16.81 -4.25
CA LEU A 374 15.95 17.23 -5.59
C LEU A 374 17.30 17.95 -5.57
N PHE A 375 18.31 17.25 -6.04
CA PHE A 375 19.64 17.76 -6.27
C PHE A 375 19.84 18.11 -7.74
N VAL A 376 20.33 19.32 -7.99
CA VAL A 376 20.61 19.82 -9.35
C VAL A 376 22.08 20.20 -9.45
N ARG A 377 22.79 19.65 -10.45
CA ARG A 377 24.15 20.06 -10.84
C ARG A 377 24.20 20.35 -12.34
N GLY A 378 25.15 21.20 -12.73
CA GLY A 378 25.45 21.50 -14.14
C GLY A 378 24.45 22.43 -14.83
N ASN A 379 24.32 22.29 -16.16
CA ASN A 379 23.42 23.10 -16.99
C ASN A 379 22.02 22.48 -17.01
N VAL A 380 21.16 22.92 -16.09
CA VAL A 380 19.74 22.55 -16.05
C VAL A 380 18.90 23.81 -16.22
N VAL A 381 18.00 23.81 -17.20
CA VAL A 381 17.13 24.96 -17.55
C VAL A 381 15.67 24.56 -17.37
N GLY A 382 14.82 25.48 -16.88
CA GLY A 382 13.39 25.24 -16.70
C GLY A 382 13.01 24.49 -15.42
N LEU A 383 13.78 24.64 -14.33
CA LEU A 383 13.48 23.97 -13.05
C LEU A 383 12.11 24.35 -12.48
N GLU A 384 11.58 25.53 -12.83
CA GLU A 384 10.23 25.97 -12.49
C GLU A 384 9.13 25.06 -13.07
N ASN A 385 9.46 24.24 -14.07
CA ASN A 385 8.55 23.29 -14.69
C ASN A 385 8.62 21.89 -14.05
N VAL A 386 9.36 21.73 -12.94
CA VAL A 386 9.41 20.49 -12.16
C VAL A 386 8.43 20.56 -10.99
N SER A 387 7.56 19.56 -10.90
CA SER A 387 6.73 19.32 -9.73
C SER A 387 6.99 17.94 -9.17
N ILE A 388 7.10 17.85 -7.84
CA ILE A 388 7.16 16.60 -7.10
C ILE A 388 5.84 16.44 -6.34
N ASP A 389 5.12 15.35 -6.58
CA ASP A 389 3.88 15.05 -5.88
C ASP A 389 4.14 14.70 -4.39
N LEU A 390 3.08 14.38 -3.66
CA LEU A 390 3.15 14.08 -2.23
C LEU A 390 4.09 12.89 -1.98
N VAL A 391 5.03 13.06 -1.04
CA VAL A 391 5.92 12.00 -0.57
C VAL A 391 5.30 11.30 0.63
N VAL A 392 5.03 10.00 0.55
CA VAL A 392 4.33 9.25 1.61
C VAL A 392 5.17 8.10 2.15
N GLY A 393 5.33 8.02 3.48
CA GLY A 393 5.97 6.88 4.15
C GLY A 393 5.08 5.64 4.23
N GLY A 394 5.67 4.47 4.46
CA GLY A 394 4.92 3.24 4.71
C GLY A 394 4.35 3.19 6.12
N ASN A 395 3.24 2.50 6.33
CA ASN A 395 2.69 2.27 7.68
C ASN A 395 3.54 1.23 8.43
N GLY A 396 3.55 1.30 9.76
CA GLY A 396 4.08 0.23 10.60
C GLY A 396 3.13 -0.97 10.63
N GLY A 397 3.69 -2.17 10.75
CA GLY A 397 2.92 -3.41 10.88
C GLY A 397 2.32 -3.59 12.27
N GLY A 398 1.19 -4.27 12.37
CA GLY A 398 0.54 -4.61 13.64
C GLY A 398 1.32 -5.66 14.45
N ALA A 399 1.01 -5.76 15.74
CA ALA A 399 1.56 -6.80 16.61
C ALA A 399 0.48 -7.41 17.53
N THR A 400 0.38 -8.73 17.54
CA THR A 400 -0.53 -9.49 18.40
C THR A 400 0.24 -10.55 19.16
N ALA A 401 0.17 -10.57 20.50
CA ALA A 401 0.86 -11.56 21.32
C ALA A 401 -0.09 -12.20 22.34
N SER A 402 -0.19 -13.53 22.33
CA SER A 402 -0.87 -14.31 23.36
C SER A 402 0.15 -15.09 24.18
N GLY A 403 0.12 -14.98 25.49
CA GLY A 403 0.96 -15.74 26.42
C GLY A 403 0.47 -17.17 26.49
N CYS A 404 1.38 -18.13 26.72
CA CYS A 404 0.98 -19.53 26.80
C CYS A 404 0.38 -19.84 28.16
N ALA A 405 -0.59 -20.74 28.21
CA ALA A 405 -1.10 -21.23 29.48
C ALA A 405 0.02 -21.91 30.30
N GLY A 406 -0.06 -21.80 31.62
CA GLY A 406 0.69 -22.66 32.54
C GLY A 406 0.00 -24.01 32.66
N GLU A 407 0.78 -25.07 32.87
CA GLU A 407 0.23 -26.42 33.00
C GLU A 407 -0.39 -26.66 34.37
N ASP A 408 -1.36 -27.55 34.39
CA ASP A 408 -1.93 -28.08 35.62
C ASP A 408 -0.87 -28.85 36.42
N GLY A 409 -0.99 -28.80 37.75
CA GLY A 409 -0.21 -29.65 38.63
C GLY A 409 -0.78 -31.07 38.68
N GLU A 410 0.09 -32.08 38.61
CA GLU A 410 -0.29 -33.46 38.95
C GLU A 410 -0.81 -33.60 40.42
N GLU A 411 -1.37 -34.75 40.81
CA GLU A 411 -1.90 -34.99 42.16
C GLU A 411 -0.93 -34.49 43.25
N CYS A 412 -1.39 -33.55 44.08
CA CYS A 412 -0.61 -32.91 45.13
C CYS A 412 0.58 -32.04 44.70
N CYS A 413 0.54 -31.50 43.49
CA CYS A 413 1.57 -30.64 42.94
C CYS A 413 1.00 -29.28 42.55
N ASP A 414 1.81 -28.23 42.75
CA ASP A 414 1.48 -26.88 42.30
C ASP A 414 1.40 -26.83 40.77
N ALA A 415 0.52 -25.96 40.25
CA ALA A 415 0.44 -25.66 38.82
C ALA A 415 1.53 -24.69 38.37
N GLY A 416 1.75 -24.61 37.06
CA GLY A 416 2.58 -23.60 36.43
C GLY A 416 1.86 -22.27 36.27
N ALA A 417 2.60 -21.16 36.35
CA ALA A 417 2.05 -19.84 36.06
C ALA A 417 1.85 -19.63 34.54
N GLY A 418 0.89 -18.80 34.16
CA GLY A 418 0.68 -18.39 32.77
C GLY A 418 1.82 -17.51 32.25
N GLY A 419 2.13 -17.66 30.97
CA GLY A 419 3.15 -16.89 30.27
C GLY A 419 2.72 -15.44 30.06
N SER A 420 3.65 -14.50 30.23
CA SER A 420 3.40 -13.09 29.93
C SER A 420 3.42 -12.82 28.42
N ALA A 421 2.63 -11.86 27.95
CA ALA A 421 2.59 -11.43 26.56
C ALA A 421 3.03 -9.98 26.39
N THR A 422 3.83 -9.71 25.35
CA THR A 422 4.23 -8.35 24.97
C THR A 422 4.02 -8.12 23.48
N ALA A 423 3.22 -7.11 23.13
CA ALA A 423 3.01 -6.68 21.75
C ALA A 423 3.51 -5.25 21.53
N THR A 424 4.25 -5.02 20.45
CA THR A 424 4.74 -3.70 20.06
C THR A 424 4.51 -3.46 18.58
N GLY A 425 3.64 -2.52 18.25
CA GLY A 425 3.36 -2.14 16.86
C GLY A 425 4.58 -1.51 16.20
N GLY A 426 4.71 -1.70 14.89
CA GLY A 426 5.80 -1.13 14.10
C GLY A 426 5.69 0.40 13.98
N ALA A 427 6.82 1.10 13.97
CA ALA A 427 6.81 2.55 13.71
C ALA A 427 6.44 2.85 12.25
N GLY A 428 5.70 3.93 12.01
CA GLY A 428 5.46 4.45 10.66
C GLY A 428 6.73 4.98 10.00
N GLY A 429 6.80 4.85 8.68
CA GLY A 429 7.91 5.29 7.86
C GLY A 429 7.99 6.82 7.78
N ALA A 430 9.19 7.37 7.94
CA ALA A 430 9.41 8.80 7.78
C ALA A 430 9.29 9.20 6.29
N ALA A 431 8.72 10.37 6.04
CA ALA A 431 8.65 10.98 4.72
C ALA A 431 9.32 12.36 4.72
N SER A 432 10.08 12.68 3.68
CA SER A 432 10.52 14.06 3.50
C SER A 432 10.72 14.45 2.05
N VAL A 433 10.51 15.73 1.76
CA VAL A 433 10.77 16.33 0.46
C VAL A 433 11.59 17.61 0.61
N ALA A 434 12.74 17.65 -0.06
CA ALA A 434 13.57 18.84 -0.16
C ALA A 434 13.77 19.20 -1.63
N VAL A 435 13.20 20.33 -2.07
CA VAL A 435 13.39 20.84 -3.44
C VAL A 435 14.38 22.00 -3.46
N ALA A 436 15.34 21.94 -4.39
CA ALA A 436 16.25 23.05 -4.66
C ALA A 436 15.75 23.89 -5.84
N GLY A 437 16.01 25.20 -5.80
CA GLY A 437 15.73 26.11 -6.91
C GLY A 437 14.26 26.51 -7.03
N ALA A 438 13.74 26.52 -8.27
CA ALA A 438 12.39 26.96 -8.60
C ALA A 438 11.37 25.80 -8.69
N ALA A 439 11.80 24.56 -8.47
CA ALA A 439 10.93 23.39 -8.47
C ALA A 439 9.91 23.45 -7.32
N THR A 440 8.76 22.80 -7.51
CA THR A 440 7.69 22.73 -6.52
C THR A 440 7.54 21.32 -5.95
N ALA A 441 7.09 21.22 -4.71
CA ALA A 441 6.74 19.95 -4.06
C ALA A 441 5.41 20.09 -3.34
N SER A 442 4.56 19.06 -3.42
CA SER A 442 3.23 19.04 -2.77
C SER A 442 3.30 18.78 -1.27
N GLY A 443 4.36 18.10 -0.81
CA GLY A 443 4.69 17.93 0.59
C GLY A 443 5.15 16.54 0.96
N ALA A 444 5.13 16.23 2.26
CA ALA A 444 5.54 14.93 2.79
C ALA A 444 4.67 14.49 3.96
N ARG A 445 4.09 13.28 3.91
CA ARG A 445 3.27 12.68 4.97
C ARG A 445 3.97 11.42 5.49
N GLY A 446 4.32 11.40 6.78
CA GLY A 446 4.81 10.16 7.40
C GLY A 446 3.72 9.08 7.44
N GLY A 447 4.11 7.81 7.43
CA GLY A 447 3.17 6.70 7.56
C GLY A 447 2.66 6.54 8.99
N ASN A 448 1.53 5.85 9.19
CA ASN A 448 0.99 5.62 10.53
C ASN A 448 1.78 4.55 11.28
N GLY A 449 1.77 4.59 12.61
CA GLY A 449 2.24 3.46 13.42
C GLY A 449 1.31 2.25 13.33
N GLY A 450 1.81 1.07 13.67
CA GLY A 450 1.02 -0.16 13.75
C GLY A 450 0.31 -0.31 15.11
N ALA A 451 -0.86 -0.94 15.11
CA ALA A 451 -1.59 -1.27 16.34
C ALA A 451 -0.89 -2.39 17.14
N ALA A 452 -1.23 -2.54 18.42
CA ALA A 452 -0.69 -3.60 19.27
C ALA A 452 -1.74 -4.19 20.21
N SER A 453 -1.84 -5.52 20.26
CA SER A 453 -2.73 -6.27 21.16
C SER A 453 -1.96 -7.37 21.89
N ALA A 454 -2.11 -7.47 23.22
CA ALA A 454 -1.49 -8.50 24.03
C ALA A 454 -2.49 -9.14 25.01
N SER A 455 -2.47 -10.47 25.13
CA SER A 455 -3.23 -11.24 26.11
C SER A 455 -2.31 -12.16 26.91
N GLY A 456 -2.32 -12.08 28.24
CA GLY A 456 -1.54 -12.97 29.10
C GLY A 456 -2.06 -14.41 29.04
N GLY A 457 -1.19 -15.38 29.25
CA GLY A 457 -1.59 -16.79 29.33
C GLY A 457 -2.29 -17.09 30.66
N GLU A 458 -3.23 -18.02 30.65
CA GLU A 458 -3.91 -18.47 31.87
C GLU A 458 -2.94 -19.25 32.79
N GLY A 459 -3.13 -19.15 34.11
CA GLY A 459 -2.41 -19.99 35.07
C GLY A 459 -3.03 -21.38 35.18
N GLY A 460 -2.21 -22.42 35.38
CA GLY A 460 -2.69 -23.79 35.50
C GLY A 460 -3.47 -24.06 36.80
N PHE A 461 -4.25 -25.14 36.82
CA PHE A 461 -4.98 -25.61 38.00
C PHE A 461 -4.06 -26.39 38.95
N GLY A 462 -4.18 -26.12 40.25
CA GLY A 462 -3.43 -26.87 41.26
C GLY A 462 -3.92 -28.31 41.36
N GLY A 463 -3.02 -29.28 41.53
CA GLY A 463 -3.39 -30.68 41.58
C GLY A 463 -4.15 -31.07 42.85
N ASP A 464 -5.24 -31.82 42.71
CA ASP A 464 -6.05 -32.30 43.83
C ASP A 464 -5.25 -33.16 44.82
N CYS A 465 -5.64 -33.13 46.11
CA CYS A 465 -5.07 -34.00 47.13
C CYS A 465 -6.12 -34.67 48.00
N LYS A 466 -6.04 -36.00 48.11
CA LYS A 466 -6.89 -36.77 49.03
C LYS A 466 -6.42 -36.74 50.49
N PHE A 467 -5.12 -36.59 50.74
CA PHE A 467 -4.53 -36.78 52.08
C PHE A 467 -3.47 -35.75 52.48
N ALA A 468 -3.25 -34.73 51.66
CA ALA A 468 -2.29 -33.65 51.88
C ALA A 468 -2.92 -32.31 51.47
N ASP A 469 -2.16 -31.22 51.64
CA ASP A 469 -2.54 -29.91 51.09
C ASP A 469 -2.54 -30.00 49.57
N ALA A 470 -3.60 -29.52 48.90
CA ALA A 470 -3.67 -29.48 47.43
C ALA A 470 -2.52 -28.67 46.83
N GLY A 471 -2.27 -28.85 45.54
CA GLY A 471 -1.43 -27.94 44.78
C GLY A 471 -1.99 -26.51 44.78
N ALA A 472 -1.11 -25.53 44.89
CA ALA A 472 -1.45 -24.16 44.60
C ALA A 472 -1.72 -23.98 43.11
N ALA A 473 -2.63 -23.06 42.77
CA ALA A 473 -2.87 -22.68 41.39
C ALA A 473 -1.74 -21.82 40.81
N GLY A 474 -1.63 -21.81 39.49
CA GLY A 474 -0.78 -20.90 38.75
C GLY A 474 -1.39 -19.50 38.69
N ALA A 475 -0.55 -18.46 38.84
CA ALA A 475 -0.98 -17.11 38.52
C ALA A 475 -1.16 -16.95 36.99
N GLY A 476 -2.08 -16.10 36.56
CA GLY A 476 -2.17 -15.74 35.14
C GLY A 476 -0.98 -14.87 34.72
N GLY A 477 -0.69 -14.82 33.42
CA GLY A 477 0.42 -14.05 32.86
C GLY A 477 0.09 -12.57 32.70
N ALA A 478 1.11 -11.70 32.78
CA ALA A 478 0.94 -10.27 32.50
C ALA A 478 0.81 -9.99 31.00
N ALA A 479 0.12 -8.92 30.62
CA ALA A 479 0.10 -8.43 29.23
C ALA A 479 0.57 -6.98 29.12
N THR A 480 1.30 -6.68 28.04
CA THR A 480 1.71 -5.31 27.71
C THR A 480 1.62 -5.08 26.22
N ALA A 481 0.85 -4.08 25.80
CA ALA A 481 0.78 -3.63 24.41
C ALA A 481 1.30 -2.20 24.28
N THR A 482 1.96 -1.89 23.17
CA THR A 482 2.43 -0.54 22.84
C THR A 482 2.26 -0.31 21.35
N GLY A 483 1.36 0.61 20.96
CA GLY A 483 1.21 1.02 19.58
C GLY A 483 2.50 1.63 19.01
N GLY A 484 2.70 1.50 17.72
CA GLY A 484 3.85 2.08 17.03
C GLY A 484 3.75 3.61 16.93
N ALA A 485 4.88 4.30 16.92
CA ALA A 485 4.87 5.75 16.68
C ALA A 485 4.57 6.07 15.21
N GLY A 486 3.87 7.18 14.96
CA GLY A 486 3.69 7.72 13.61
C GLY A 486 5.01 8.17 12.99
N GLY A 487 5.10 8.04 11.68
CA GLY A 487 6.22 8.51 10.88
C GLY A 487 6.27 10.04 10.83
N SER A 488 7.47 10.61 10.84
CA SER A 488 7.63 12.06 10.66
C SER A 488 7.48 12.48 9.20
N GLY A 489 6.78 13.59 8.93
CA GLY A 489 6.84 14.30 7.65
C GLY A 489 7.75 15.53 7.75
N ALA A 490 8.59 15.78 6.73
CA ALA A 490 9.41 16.99 6.65
C ALA A 490 9.40 17.63 5.24
N GLY A 491 9.26 18.96 5.17
CA GLY A 491 9.16 19.71 3.91
C GLY A 491 8.04 20.75 3.94
N ALA A 492 7.82 21.45 2.81
CA ALA A 492 6.67 22.34 2.67
C ALA A 492 5.38 21.51 2.61
N GLY A 493 4.35 21.82 3.40
CA GLY A 493 3.11 21.03 3.45
C GLY A 493 3.26 19.67 4.13
N ALA A 494 4.26 19.49 5.00
CA ALA A 494 4.50 18.23 5.66
C ALA A 494 3.54 17.95 6.83
N SER A 495 3.13 16.69 6.98
CA SER A 495 2.31 16.18 8.07
C SER A 495 2.91 14.90 8.67
N GLN A 496 2.66 14.68 9.96
CA GLN A 496 3.05 13.43 10.62
C GLN A 496 1.99 12.36 10.34
N GLY A 497 2.41 11.10 10.34
CA GLY A 497 1.46 9.99 10.43
C GLY A 497 0.85 9.93 11.84
N GLY A 498 -0.31 9.31 11.97
CA GLY A 498 -0.89 9.00 13.27
C GLY A 498 -0.04 7.97 14.00
N ASP A 499 -0.01 8.04 15.33
CA ASP A 499 0.45 6.90 16.13
C ASP A 499 -0.47 5.69 15.86
N GLY A 500 0.08 4.49 15.98
CA GLY A 500 -0.70 3.27 15.88
C GLY A 500 -1.82 3.28 16.90
N GLY A 501 -3.01 2.85 16.45
CA GLY A 501 -4.22 2.81 17.27
C GLY A 501 -4.09 1.93 18.51
N ASP A 502 -5.21 1.81 19.22
CA ASP A 502 -5.37 1.21 20.55
C ASP A 502 -4.34 0.13 20.92
N ALA A 503 -3.56 0.45 21.96
CA ALA A 503 -2.74 -0.54 22.64
C ALA A 503 -3.63 -1.29 23.64
N PHE A 504 -4.08 -2.50 23.29
CA PHE A 504 -4.93 -3.32 24.14
C PHE A 504 -4.12 -4.39 24.89
N ALA A 505 -4.25 -4.46 26.21
CA ALA A 505 -3.49 -5.41 27.04
C ALA A 505 -4.39 -6.06 28.10
N LEU A 506 -4.75 -7.33 27.89
CA LEU A 506 -5.55 -8.14 28.81
C LEU A 506 -4.67 -9.10 29.61
N GLY A 507 -4.69 -9.03 30.94
CA GLY A 507 -3.97 -10.03 31.76
C GLY A 507 -4.53 -11.43 31.56
N GLY A 508 -3.77 -12.47 31.89
CA GLY A 508 -4.27 -13.84 31.95
C GLY A 508 -5.04 -14.08 33.25
N ASP A 509 -6.05 -14.93 33.21
CA ASP A 509 -6.76 -15.38 34.41
C ASP A 509 -5.86 -16.27 35.29
N GLY A 510 -6.06 -16.18 36.61
CA GLY A 510 -5.40 -17.08 37.56
C GLY A 510 -6.10 -18.44 37.63
N GLY A 511 -5.34 -19.52 37.81
CA GLY A 511 -5.91 -20.86 37.95
C GLY A 511 -6.69 -21.06 39.26
N PHE A 512 -7.56 -22.07 39.27
CA PHE A 512 -8.22 -22.58 40.47
C PHE A 512 -7.26 -23.42 41.33
N GLY A 513 -7.34 -23.26 42.66
CA GLY A 513 -6.59 -24.10 43.59
C GLY A 513 -7.17 -25.51 43.63
N GLY A 514 -6.32 -26.53 43.79
CA GLY A 514 -6.79 -27.92 43.84
C GLY A 514 -7.69 -28.21 45.04
N ASP A 515 -8.56 -29.21 44.90
CA ASP A 515 -9.47 -29.61 45.96
C ASP A 515 -8.73 -30.32 47.09
N SER A 516 -8.95 -29.87 48.33
CA SER A 516 -8.45 -30.53 49.54
C SER A 516 -9.36 -30.33 50.74
N ALA A 517 -9.15 -31.13 51.79
CA ALA A 517 -9.90 -31.02 53.06
C ALA A 517 -9.71 -29.67 53.78
N LEU A 518 -8.73 -28.84 53.37
CA LEU A 518 -8.46 -27.53 53.96
C LEU A 518 -8.81 -26.35 53.04
N GLY A 519 -9.04 -26.58 51.74
CA GLY A 519 -9.34 -25.55 50.74
C GLY A 519 -8.24 -24.50 50.63
N LEU A 520 -7.32 -24.63 49.66
CA LEU A 520 -6.32 -23.59 49.42
C LEU A 520 -6.91 -22.45 48.58
N PRO A 521 -6.48 -21.19 48.81
CA PRO A 521 -6.92 -20.06 48.01
C PRO A 521 -6.47 -20.21 46.54
N GLY A 522 -7.30 -19.76 45.60
CA GLY A 522 -6.94 -19.64 44.18
C GLY A 522 -5.85 -18.60 43.98
N ALA A 523 -5.13 -18.67 42.86
CA ALA A 523 -4.08 -17.71 42.55
C ALA A 523 -4.68 -16.37 42.07
N GLY A 524 -3.95 -15.29 42.33
CA GLY A 524 -4.31 -13.98 41.78
C GLY A 524 -4.10 -13.92 40.27
N SER A 525 -4.84 -13.03 39.60
CA SER A 525 -4.53 -12.58 38.25
C SER A 525 -3.39 -11.56 38.28
N ASP A 526 -2.53 -11.57 37.26
CA ASP A 526 -1.49 -10.54 37.07
C ASP A 526 -2.06 -9.28 36.40
N ALA A 527 -1.23 -8.23 36.33
CA ALA A 527 -1.62 -6.91 35.83
C ALA A 527 -1.97 -6.92 34.32
N GLY A 528 -3.13 -6.31 34.00
CA GLY A 528 -3.62 -5.94 32.67
C GLY A 528 -4.62 -4.80 32.79
N ILE A 529 -5.01 -4.15 31.69
CA ILE A 529 -6.13 -3.18 31.68
C ILE A 529 -7.12 -3.60 30.59
N PRO A 530 -8.27 -4.19 30.96
CA PRO A 530 -8.70 -4.51 32.32
C PRO A 530 -7.84 -5.58 33.00
N THR A 531 -7.85 -5.58 34.34
CA THR A 531 -7.19 -6.64 35.12
C THR A 531 -8.03 -7.90 35.02
N ALA A 532 -7.40 -9.04 34.72
CA ALA A 532 -8.08 -10.32 34.60
C ALA A 532 -8.69 -10.79 35.93
N THR A 533 -9.54 -11.80 35.88
CA THR A 533 -10.23 -12.34 37.05
C THR A 533 -9.30 -13.23 37.86
N GLY A 534 -9.24 -13.03 39.18
CA GLY A 534 -8.51 -13.94 40.07
C GLY A 534 -9.21 -15.30 40.13
N GLY A 535 -8.42 -16.38 40.20
CA GLY A 535 -8.94 -17.74 40.29
C GLY A 535 -9.72 -17.99 41.59
N ALA A 536 -10.82 -18.75 41.49
CA ALA A 536 -11.60 -19.14 42.66
C ALA A 536 -10.81 -20.12 43.58
N PRO A 537 -11.03 -20.07 44.91
CA PRO A 537 -10.46 -21.05 45.83
C PRO A 537 -10.99 -22.47 45.60
N GLY A 538 -10.15 -23.48 45.86
CA GLY A 538 -10.53 -24.89 45.76
C GLY A 538 -11.64 -25.28 46.74
N GLY A 539 -12.47 -26.25 46.36
CA GLY A 539 -13.63 -26.71 47.11
C GLY A 539 -13.22 -27.40 48.43
N GLY A 540 -13.39 -26.71 49.55
CA GLY A 540 -13.15 -27.29 50.88
C GLY A 540 -14.26 -28.28 51.29
N ALA A 541 -14.01 -29.58 51.16
CA ALA A 541 -14.89 -30.59 51.77
C ALA A 541 -14.73 -30.58 53.30
N ALA A 542 -15.71 -30.02 54.01
CA ALA A 542 -15.71 -30.00 55.48
C ALA A 542 -15.60 -31.45 56.04
N PRO A 543 -14.61 -31.76 56.90
CA PRO A 543 -14.44 -33.10 57.44
C PRO A 543 -15.51 -33.37 58.50
N GLY A 544 -16.67 -33.90 58.10
CA GLY A 544 -17.69 -34.28 59.07
C GLY A 544 -19.09 -34.65 58.57
N ALA A 545 -19.44 -34.46 57.29
CA ALA A 545 -20.74 -34.90 56.78
C ALA A 545 -20.59 -36.21 55.99
N ALA A 546 -20.71 -37.34 56.68
CA ALA A 546 -20.89 -38.62 56.02
C ALA A 546 -22.27 -38.63 55.33
N GLY A 547 -22.25 -38.64 54.00
CA GLY A 547 -23.31 -39.19 53.16
C GLY A 547 -24.58 -38.37 53.05
N GLU A 548 -24.62 -37.50 52.06
CA GLU A 548 -25.71 -37.48 51.09
C GLU A 548 -25.10 -37.02 49.77
N ALA A 549 -25.31 -37.80 48.70
CA ALA A 549 -24.89 -37.42 47.36
C ALA A 549 -25.61 -36.12 47.03
N ALA A 550 -24.86 -35.00 46.97
CA ALA A 550 -25.31 -33.83 46.26
C ALA A 550 -25.43 -34.27 44.80
N THR A 551 -26.65 -34.53 44.35
CA THR A 551 -26.99 -34.47 42.95
C THR A 551 -26.50 -33.13 42.42
N GLU A 552 -25.85 -33.15 41.25
CA GLU A 552 -25.64 -31.99 40.39
C GLU A 552 -27.00 -31.29 40.18
N GLU A 553 -27.39 -30.40 41.10
CA GLU A 553 -28.23 -29.28 40.73
C GLU A 553 -27.26 -28.15 40.47
N GLY A 554 -27.04 -27.89 39.18
CA GLY A 554 -26.24 -26.78 38.71
C GLY A 554 -26.65 -25.52 39.45
N PHE A 555 -25.70 -24.91 40.13
CA PHE A 555 -25.81 -23.50 40.41
C PHE A 555 -25.95 -22.82 39.05
N PRO A 556 -27.01 -22.03 38.78
CA PRO A 556 -26.90 -21.01 37.76
C PRO A 556 -25.80 -20.09 38.27
N GLY A 557 -24.59 -20.25 37.72
CA GLY A 557 -23.63 -19.18 37.74
C GLY A 557 -24.34 -18.01 37.07
N ASP A 558 -24.50 -16.92 37.82
CA ASP A 558 -24.66 -15.62 37.19
C ASP A 558 -23.37 -15.41 36.39
N GLU A 559 -23.36 -15.89 35.14
CA GLU A 559 -22.66 -15.22 34.06
C GLU A 559 -23.11 -13.76 34.20
N GLY A 560 -22.21 -12.90 34.66
CA GLY A 560 -22.43 -11.49 34.46
C GLY A 560 -22.45 -11.34 32.96
N ASP A 561 -23.64 -11.24 32.37
CA ASP A 561 -23.84 -10.88 30.97
C ASP A 561 -22.88 -9.73 30.71
N GLU A 562 -21.78 -10.00 30.01
CA GLU A 562 -21.03 -8.93 29.37
C GLU A 562 -22.05 -8.24 28.48
N ILE A 563 -22.38 -7.01 28.84
CA ILE A 563 -23.16 -6.14 27.98
C ILE A 563 -22.23 -5.84 26.81
N GLU A 564 -22.21 -6.75 25.85
CA GLU A 564 -21.52 -6.57 24.58
C GLU A 564 -22.23 -5.42 23.88
N LEU A 565 -21.54 -4.30 23.73
CA LEU A 565 -22.04 -3.15 23.00
C LEU A 565 -22.04 -3.52 21.52
N ILE A 566 -23.13 -4.11 21.03
CA ILE A 566 -23.21 -4.51 19.63
C ILE A 566 -23.43 -3.23 18.78
N LEU A 567 -22.38 -2.83 18.04
CA LEU A 567 -22.48 -1.78 17.04
C LEU A 567 -23.03 -2.35 15.74
N PHE A 568 -24.20 -1.86 15.34
CA PHE A 568 -24.81 -2.18 14.05
C PHE A 568 -24.58 -1.04 13.07
N CYS A 569 -23.75 -1.24 12.04
CA CYS A 569 -23.37 -0.17 11.11
C CYS A 569 -24.08 -0.31 9.76
N PHE A 570 -24.56 0.82 9.23
CA PHE A 570 -25.28 0.89 7.96
C PHE A 570 -24.45 1.64 6.89
N GLY A 571 -24.01 0.92 5.86
CA GLY A 571 -23.31 1.51 4.72
C GLY A 571 -24.26 2.18 3.71
N PHE A 572 -24.03 3.44 3.36
CA PHE A 572 -24.93 4.21 2.48
C PHE A 572 -24.83 3.87 0.98
N ALA A 573 -24.07 2.85 0.60
CA ALA A 573 -23.82 2.47 -0.79
C ALA A 573 -25.08 2.11 -1.60
N PHE A 574 -26.22 1.89 -0.93
CA PHE A 574 -27.46 1.37 -1.54
C PHE A 574 -28.51 2.44 -1.89
N VAL A 575 -28.28 3.72 -1.59
CA VAL A 575 -29.37 4.73 -1.56
C VAL A 575 -29.46 5.63 -2.81
N ALA A 576 -28.43 5.68 -3.65
CA ALA A 576 -28.39 6.60 -4.81
C ALA A 576 -28.99 6.00 -6.09
N ASP A 577 -29.87 6.76 -6.77
CA ASP A 577 -30.22 6.50 -8.16
C ASP A 577 -29.01 6.75 -9.10
N THR A 578 -29.16 6.45 -10.39
CA THR A 578 -28.08 6.64 -11.38
C THR A 578 -27.64 8.10 -11.54
N ASP A 579 -28.40 9.07 -11.03
CA ASP A 579 -28.18 10.49 -11.21
C ASP A 579 -27.66 11.20 -9.94
N GLY A 580 -27.40 10.47 -8.85
CA GLY A 580 -26.83 11.02 -7.62
C GLY A 580 -27.82 11.83 -6.78
N VAL A 581 -29.12 11.61 -6.96
CA VAL A 581 -30.17 12.23 -6.17
C VAL A 581 -30.79 11.17 -5.25
N ILE A 582 -30.92 11.50 -3.96
CA ILE A 582 -31.68 10.63 -3.05
C ILE A 582 -33.16 10.84 -3.38
N ALA A 583 -33.87 9.77 -3.75
CA ALA A 583 -35.32 9.85 -3.83
C ALA A 583 -35.90 9.93 -2.41
N THR A 584 -36.77 10.90 -2.15
CA THR A 584 -37.58 10.90 -0.91
C THR A 584 -38.32 9.56 -0.79
N GLY A 585 -38.26 8.92 0.36
CA GLY A 585 -38.86 7.61 0.56
C GLY A 585 -38.13 6.77 1.60
N THR A 586 -38.65 5.56 1.83
CA THR A 586 -38.03 4.56 2.71
C THR A 586 -37.12 3.66 1.89
N GLN A 587 -35.87 3.54 2.31
CA GLN A 587 -34.87 2.61 1.76
C GLN A 587 -34.60 1.53 2.79
N THR A 588 -34.50 0.28 2.36
CA THR A 588 -34.16 -0.86 3.24
C THR A 588 -32.87 -1.46 2.75
N GLY A 589 -31.91 -1.67 3.65
CA GLY A 589 -30.60 -2.26 3.34
C GLY A 589 -30.11 -3.21 4.42
N PRO A 590 -29.07 -4.00 4.12
CA PRO A 590 -28.44 -4.89 5.08
C PRO A 590 -27.70 -4.11 6.17
N ILE A 591 -27.55 -4.75 7.33
CA ILE A 591 -26.79 -4.27 8.48
C ILE A 591 -25.63 -5.21 8.67
N PHE A 592 -24.46 -4.68 8.98
CA PHE A 592 -23.29 -5.49 9.27
C PHE A 592 -22.82 -5.31 10.71
N ASN A 593 -22.01 -6.25 11.20
CA ASN A 593 -21.21 -6.07 12.41
C ASN A 593 -20.22 -4.91 12.24
N GLU A 594 -19.57 -4.49 13.33
CA GLU A 594 -18.61 -3.36 13.35
C GLU A 594 -17.45 -3.54 12.34
N GLU A 595 -17.03 -4.79 12.09
CA GLU A 595 -15.98 -5.11 11.12
C GLU A 595 -16.45 -5.08 9.66
N GLY A 596 -17.76 -4.93 9.41
CA GLY A 596 -18.36 -5.00 8.08
C GLY A 596 -18.28 -6.38 7.43
N SER A 597 -17.95 -7.43 8.20
CA SER A 597 -17.63 -8.77 7.72
C SER A 597 -18.84 -9.71 7.68
N GLU A 598 -19.88 -9.45 8.47
CA GLU A 598 -21.07 -10.31 8.61
C GLU A 598 -22.38 -9.53 8.51
N GLU A 599 -23.32 -9.97 7.67
CA GLU A 599 -24.67 -9.40 7.57
C GLU A 599 -25.53 -9.91 8.75
N LEU A 600 -25.98 -9.00 9.60
CA LEU A 600 -26.73 -9.29 10.83
C LEU A 600 -28.25 -9.15 10.66
N GLY A 601 -28.70 -8.51 9.58
CA GLY A 601 -30.10 -8.28 9.31
C GLY A 601 -30.36 -7.11 8.37
N THR A 602 -31.53 -6.47 8.49
CA THR A 602 -31.92 -5.33 7.64
C THR A 602 -32.49 -4.17 8.44
N MET A 603 -32.21 -2.94 7.99
CA MET A 603 -32.75 -1.69 8.55
C MET A 603 -33.41 -0.87 7.44
N SER A 604 -34.51 -0.18 7.78
CA SER A 604 -35.11 0.83 6.90
C SER A 604 -34.83 2.26 7.36
N MET A 605 -34.49 3.12 6.42
CA MET A 605 -34.25 4.54 6.61
C MET A 605 -35.25 5.35 5.80
N THR A 606 -35.84 6.40 6.37
CA THR A 606 -36.81 7.24 5.65
C THR A 606 -36.32 8.68 5.49
N PHE A 607 -36.13 9.07 4.24
CA PHE A 607 -35.74 10.43 3.86
C PHE A 607 -37.00 11.31 3.77
N THR A 608 -37.27 12.10 4.81
CA THR A 608 -38.53 12.86 4.96
C THR A 608 -38.42 14.35 4.56
N ASP A 609 -37.22 14.93 4.47
CA ASP A 609 -37.03 16.34 4.06
C ASP A 609 -35.59 16.64 3.59
N ILE A 610 -35.26 16.23 2.36
CA ILE A 610 -33.89 16.30 1.78
C ILE A 610 -33.66 17.50 0.84
N ALA A 611 -34.39 18.60 1.01
CA ALA A 611 -34.21 19.79 0.16
C ALA A 611 -32.80 20.39 0.36
N GLY A 612 -31.83 19.96 -0.45
CA GLY A 612 -30.43 20.40 -0.38
C GLY A 612 -29.40 19.30 -0.10
N ALA A 613 -29.81 18.05 0.17
CA ALA A 613 -28.87 16.93 0.35
C ALA A 613 -28.18 16.58 -0.98
N GLN A 614 -26.86 16.38 -0.96
CA GLN A 614 -26.04 16.00 -2.11
C GLN A 614 -25.30 14.69 -1.83
N TYR A 615 -25.28 13.80 -2.83
CA TYR A 615 -24.53 12.55 -2.78
C TYR A 615 -23.22 12.68 -3.56
N PHE A 616 -22.13 12.16 -3.00
CA PHE A 616 -20.83 12.13 -3.67
C PHE A 616 -20.43 10.69 -3.97
N LYS A 617 -20.78 10.20 -5.17
CA LYS A 617 -20.54 8.80 -5.62
C LYS A 617 -19.07 8.48 -5.93
N GLY A 618 -18.14 9.41 -5.69
CA GLY A 618 -16.74 9.31 -6.11
C GLY A 618 -15.76 8.82 -5.04
N ALA A 619 -16.22 8.59 -3.81
CA ALA A 619 -15.40 8.09 -2.72
C ALA A 619 -15.97 6.73 -2.27
N ASP A 620 -15.09 5.75 -2.13
CA ASP A 620 -15.34 4.59 -1.27
C ASP A 620 -14.62 4.89 0.07
N PRO A 621 -15.32 4.87 1.22
CA PRO A 621 -16.76 4.64 1.41
C PRO A 621 -17.67 5.76 0.88
N VAL A 622 -18.95 5.45 0.68
CA VAL A 622 -19.98 6.38 0.21
C VAL A 622 -20.35 7.41 1.27
N HIS A 623 -20.49 8.69 0.87
CA HIS A 623 -20.81 9.79 1.80
C HIS A 623 -22.16 10.47 1.50
N ILE A 624 -22.89 10.85 2.56
CA ILE A 624 -24.09 11.70 2.49
C ILE A 624 -23.72 13.12 2.95
N GLY A 625 -23.77 14.10 2.04
CA GLY A 625 -23.64 15.51 2.37
C GLY A 625 -25.01 16.16 2.62
N LEU A 626 -25.23 16.69 3.81
CA LEU A 626 -26.45 17.40 4.19
C LEU A 626 -26.18 18.91 4.23
N GLN A 627 -26.82 19.67 3.34
CA GLN A 627 -26.73 21.14 3.29
C GLN A 627 -28.05 21.79 3.74
N GLY A 628 -28.34 21.71 5.04
CA GLY A 628 -29.65 22.02 5.60
C GLY A 628 -30.68 20.91 5.36
N GLY A 629 -31.68 20.78 6.26
CA GLY A 629 -32.76 19.80 6.17
C GLY A 629 -32.69 18.72 7.27
N SER A 630 -33.45 17.64 7.11
CA SER A 630 -33.45 16.53 8.08
C SER A 630 -33.49 15.14 7.43
N VAL A 631 -32.79 14.20 8.06
CA VAL A 631 -32.83 12.77 7.75
C VAL A 631 -33.35 12.01 8.97
N ALA A 632 -34.19 10.99 8.75
CA ALA A 632 -34.78 10.19 9.81
C ALA A 632 -34.51 8.69 9.60
N PHE A 633 -34.03 8.05 10.66
CA PHE A 633 -33.75 6.62 10.74
C PHE A 633 -34.91 5.96 11.48
N ASP A 634 -35.57 4.98 10.86
CA ASP A 634 -36.67 4.25 11.50
C ASP A 634 -36.10 3.02 12.22
N ALA A 635 -35.73 3.19 13.48
CA ALA A 635 -35.25 2.12 14.34
C ALA A 635 -36.30 1.02 14.55
N GLY A 636 -37.60 1.33 14.43
CA GLY A 636 -38.67 0.33 14.52
C GLY A 636 -38.71 -0.66 13.35
N SER A 637 -37.95 -0.39 12.29
CA SER A 637 -37.80 -1.27 11.12
C SER A 637 -36.61 -2.22 11.20
N LEU A 638 -35.85 -2.17 12.29
CA LEU A 638 -34.68 -3.01 12.52
C LEU A 638 -35.11 -4.47 12.70
N SER A 639 -34.67 -5.33 11.79
CA SER A 639 -34.92 -6.77 11.81
C SER A 639 -33.59 -7.50 11.79
N LEU A 640 -33.23 -8.16 12.90
CA LEU A 640 -32.04 -8.99 12.98
C LEU A 640 -32.39 -10.43 12.62
N ASP A 641 -31.43 -11.17 12.06
CA ASP A 641 -31.64 -12.57 11.69
C ASP A 641 -31.86 -13.47 12.93
N GLU A 642 -31.35 -13.06 14.09
CA GLU A 642 -31.48 -13.77 15.36
C GLU A 642 -32.67 -13.33 16.23
N GLY A 643 -33.43 -12.29 15.84
CA GLY A 643 -34.60 -11.85 16.61
C GLY A 643 -34.99 -10.39 16.47
N ALA A 644 -35.83 -9.92 17.40
CA ALA A 644 -36.17 -8.50 17.48
C ALA A 644 -35.01 -7.74 18.14
N ALA A 645 -34.60 -6.63 17.54
CA ALA A 645 -33.55 -5.80 18.13
C ALA A 645 -33.96 -5.22 19.48
N GLY A 646 -32.94 -4.97 20.32
CA GLY A 646 -33.05 -4.32 21.61
C GLY A 646 -33.59 -2.88 21.52
N GLN A 647 -33.69 -2.23 22.68
CA GLN A 647 -34.09 -0.83 22.74
C GLN A 647 -32.89 0.04 22.36
N VAL A 648 -32.94 0.69 21.20
CA VAL A 648 -31.89 1.62 20.75
C VAL A 648 -31.56 2.66 21.83
N GLY A 649 -30.29 2.68 22.28
CA GLY A 649 -29.79 3.59 23.32
C GLY A 649 -29.13 4.86 22.76
N GLY A 650 -28.71 4.85 21.49
CA GLY A 650 -28.06 6.00 20.85
C GLY A 650 -27.65 5.77 19.39
N LEU A 651 -26.95 6.75 18.83
CA LEU A 651 -26.23 6.66 17.56
C LEU A 651 -24.77 7.03 17.76
N ARG A 652 -23.87 6.31 17.08
CA ARG A 652 -22.52 6.77 16.75
C ARG A 652 -22.55 7.28 15.31
N ILE A 653 -22.05 8.49 15.08
CA ILE A 653 -22.09 9.14 13.77
C ILE A 653 -20.64 9.44 13.36
N ALA A 654 -20.21 8.91 12.21
CA ALA A 654 -18.91 9.17 11.63
C ALA A 654 -19.03 10.29 10.59
N THR A 655 -18.23 11.36 10.75
CA THR A 655 -18.26 12.53 9.87
C THR A 655 -16.92 12.82 9.22
N LEU A 656 -16.96 13.31 7.97
CA LEU A 656 -15.78 13.89 7.33
C LEU A 656 -15.61 15.36 7.64
N TYR A 657 -16.74 16.06 7.69
CA TYR A 657 -16.74 17.49 7.53
C TYR A 657 -17.99 18.11 8.15
N GLY A 658 -17.81 19.21 8.87
CA GLY A 658 -18.87 19.97 9.52
C GLY A 658 -18.63 21.46 9.41
N GLU A 659 -19.13 22.08 8.34
CA GLU A 659 -18.99 23.50 8.12
C GLU A 659 -20.23 24.29 8.53
N GLY A 660 -20.02 25.48 9.10
CA GLY A 660 -21.10 26.41 9.39
C GLY A 660 -21.95 26.08 10.62
N LEU A 661 -21.62 25.01 11.36
CA LEU A 661 -22.19 24.73 12.68
C LEU A 661 -21.71 25.79 13.70
N SER A 662 -22.56 26.11 14.65
CA SER A 662 -22.28 27.05 15.74
C SER A 662 -23.30 26.88 16.86
N GLU A 663 -23.09 27.52 18.02
CA GLU A 663 -24.08 27.50 19.12
C GLU A 663 -25.49 27.97 18.68
N ASP A 664 -25.57 28.95 17.78
CA ASP A 664 -26.84 29.48 17.25
C ASP A 664 -27.41 28.67 16.06
N ARG A 665 -26.60 27.77 15.51
CA ARG A 665 -26.95 26.89 14.38
C ARG A 665 -26.34 25.51 14.59
N PRO A 666 -26.80 24.75 15.58
CA PRO A 666 -26.23 23.46 15.89
C PRO A 666 -26.83 22.35 15.02
N LEU A 667 -26.10 21.26 14.86
CA LEU A 667 -26.63 19.98 14.46
C LEU A 667 -27.49 19.44 15.59
N VAL A 668 -28.72 19.00 15.29
CA VAL A 668 -29.65 18.46 16.30
C VAL A 668 -29.95 17.00 15.98
N VAL A 669 -29.76 16.12 16.95
CA VAL A 669 -30.15 14.70 16.87
C VAL A 669 -31.27 14.45 17.88
N GLU A 670 -32.46 14.11 17.38
CA GLU A 670 -33.66 13.85 18.19
C GLU A 670 -33.99 12.35 18.17
N ALA A 671 -34.33 11.78 19.32
CA ALA A 671 -34.96 10.47 19.43
C ALA A 671 -36.47 10.65 19.60
N LEU A 672 -37.26 9.90 18.84
CA LEU A 672 -38.71 9.97 18.80
C LEU A 672 -39.32 8.60 19.10
N ASN A 673 -40.44 8.58 19.82
CA ASN A 673 -41.22 7.36 20.09
C ASN A 673 -42.20 7.02 18.94
N ALA A 674 -42.98 5.97 19.12
CA ALA A 674 -43.96 5.49 18.13
C ALA A 674 -45.06 6.51 17.77
N ASP A 675 -45.37 7.44 18.68
CA ASP A 675 -46.37 8.50 18.47
C ASP A 675 -45.76 9.72 17.75
N GLY A 676 -44.43 9.73 17.54
CA GLY A 676 -43.68 10.82 16.93
C GLY A 676 -43.32 11.94 17.91
N ASP A 677 -43.46 11.72 19.21
CA ASP A 677 -43.03 12.66 20.25
C ASP A 677 -41.52 12.54 20.47
N VAL A 678 -40.85 13.69 20.66
CA VAL A 678 -39.41 13.74 20.96
C VAL A 678 -39.18 13.30 22.41
N VAL A 679 -38.48 12.18 22.59
CA VAL A 679 -38.14 11.58 23.89
C VAL A 679 -36.69 11.81 24.29
N GLY A 680 -35.85 12.31 23.39
CA GLY A 680 -34.47 12.69 23.66
C GLY A 680 -33.92 13.66 22.61
N THR A 681 -32.98 14.52 23.00
CA THR A 681 -32.36 15.49 22.09
C THR A 681 -30.91 15.70 22.46
N GLN A 682 -30.02 15.61 21.46
CA GLN A 682 -28.61 15.97 21.52
C GLN A 682 -28.32 17.12 20.54
N VAL A 683 -27.42 18.02 20.93
CA VAL A 683 -27.14 19.25 20.20
C VAL A 683 -25.64 19.43 20.08
N PHE A 684 -25.14 19.57 18.85
CA PHE A 684 -23.72 19.68 18.54
C PHE A 684 -23.44 21.02 17.83
N ALA A 685 -22.71 21.90 18.51
CA ALA A 685 -22.32 23.21 17.97
C ALA A 685 -21.14 23.11 16.98
N GLU A 686 -20.41 22.00 17.03
CA GLU A 686 -19.34 21.60 16.14
C GLU A 686 -19.38 20.07 16.03
N VAL A 687 -18.92 19.53 14.91
CA VAL A 687 -18.64 18.10 14.77
C VAL A 687 -17.16 17.92 14.47
N PRO A 688 -16.58 16.76 14.82
CA PRO A 688 -15.21 16.43 14.46
C PRO A 688 -14.97 16.61 12.94
N ASP A 689 -13.90 17.32 12.57
CA ASP A 689 -13.51 17.61 11.18
C ASP A 689 -12.21 16.86 10.89
N ASN A 690 -12.33 15.80 10.11
CA ASN A 690 -11.20 14.92 9.80
C ASN A 690 -10.37 15.40 8.60
N GLN A 691 -10.56 16.65 8.16
CA GLN A 691 -9.91 17.27 7.00
C GLN A 691 -10.12 16.50 5.69
N GLY A 692 -11.17 15.68 5.60
CA GLY A 692 -11.52 14.93 4.40
C GLY A 692 -10.68 13.66 4.17
N ASP A 693 -10.19 12.99 5.21
CA ASP A 693 -9.57 11.65 5.10
C ASP A 693 -10.62 10.54 5.33
N PRO A 694 -11.28 10.02 4.28
CA PRO A 694 -12.33 9.01 4.44
C PRO A 694 -11.86 7.65 4.94
N ALA A 695 -10.54 7.41 5.00
CA ALA A 695 -9.99 6.20 5.59
C ALA A 695 -9.93 6.25 7.12
N ASN A 696 -10.18 7.41 7.74
CA ASN A 696 -10.20 7.56 9.19
C ASN A 696 -11.23 8.62 9.62
N PRO A 697 -12.54 8.32 9.55
CA PRO A 697 -13.56 9.25 10.00
C PRO A 697 -13.48 9.48 11.50
N GLU A 698 -13.59 10.73 11.91
CA GLU A 698 -13.80 11.04 13.32
C GLU A 698 -15.28 10.78 13.67
N THR A 699 -15.53 10.21 14.85
CA THR A 699 -16.87 9.83 15.29
C THR A 699 -17.32 10.66 16.49
N PHE A 700 -18.63 10.81 16.65
CA PHE A 700 -19.22 11.32 17.89
C PHE A 700 -20.50 10.55 18.23
N ASP A 701 -20.80 10.47 19.52
CA ASP A 701 -21.92 9.69 20.03
C ASP A 701 -23.09 10.61 20.46
N ALA A 702 -24.29 10.29 19.98
CA ALA A 702 -25.55 10.86 20.40
C ALA A 702 -26.34 9.81 21.21
N THR A 703 -26.12 9.78 22.52
CA THR A 703 -26.78 8.85 23.44
C THR A 703 -28.05 9.44 24.06
N PHE A 704 -29.07 8.60 24.29
CA PHE A 704 -30.35 9.02 24.83
C PHE A 704 -30.67 8.26 26.11
N THR A 705 -30.84 8.99 27.22
CA THR A 705 -31.32 8.40 28.47
C THR A 705 -32.84 8.51 28.53
N THR A 706 -33.54 7.53 27.96
CA THR A 706 -35.01 7.47 27.99
C THR A 706 -35.51 6.07 28.36
N SER A 707 -36.61 6.01 29.11
CA SER A 707 -37.33 4.76 29.38
C SER A 707 -38.35 4.41 28.30
N GLU A 708 -38.53 5.28 27.31
CA GLU A 708 -39.46 5.06 26.19
C GLU A 708 -38.72 4.41 25.02
N THR A 709 -39.42 3.50 24.32
CA THR A 709 -38.89 2.86 23.11
C THR A 709 -38.67 3.91 22.03
N ILE A 710 -37.41 4.05 21.60
CA ILE A 710 -37.04 4.90 20.47
C ILE A 710 -37.41 4.16 19.19
N VAL A 711 -38.24 4.78 18.36
CA VAL A 711 -38.69 4.23 17.08
C VAL A 711 -38.08 4.99 15.92
N VAL A 712 -37.83 6.30 16.07
CA VAL A 712 -37.22 7.11 15.02
C VAL A 712 -36.11 7.96 15.61
N ILE A 713 -34.98 8.06 14.90
CA ILE A 713 -33.93 9.03 15.21
C ILE A 713 -33.84 10.02 14.06
N ARG A 714 -33.94 11.32 14.37
CA ARG A 714 -33.91 12.40 13.38
C ARG A 714 -32.64 13.23 13.54
N ILE A 715 -31.86 13.35 12.48
CA ILE A 715 -30.73 14.27 12.40
C ILE A 715 -31.16 15.49 11.59
N THR A 716 -31.01 16.68 12.17
CA THR A 716 -31.37 17.96 11.56
C THR A 716 -30.13 18.84 11.42
N VAL A 717 -29.80 19.21 10.19
CA VAL A 717 -28.73 20.15 9.86
C VAL A 717 -29.37 21.53 9.64
N PRO A 718 -28.89 22.59 10.30
CA PRO A 718 -29.47 23.92 10.15
C PRO A 718 -29.15 24.53 8.78
N GLU A 719 -29.99 25.47 8.32
CA GLU A 719 -29.74 26.19 7.06
C GLU A 719 -28.37 26.90 7.08
N GLY A 720 -27.62 26.73 5.98
CA GLY A 720 -26.29 27.33 5.83
C GLY A 720 -25.19 26.63 6.63
N ALA A 721 -25.44 25.44 7.16
CA ALA A 721 -24.43 24.49 7.58
C ALA A 721 -24.36 23.31 6.60
N PHE A 722 -23.23 22.62 6.58
CA PHE A 722 -22.98 21.44 5.76
C PHE A 722 -22.29 20.36 6.59
N VAL A 723 -22.88 19.16 6.63
CA VAL A 723 -22.32 18.01 7.36
C VAL A 723 -22.24 16.81 6.43
N THR A 724 -21.08 16.17 6.38
CA THR A 724 -20.87 14.92 5.63
C THR A 724 -20.85 13.75 6.58
N ILE A 725 -21.84 12.86 6.46
CA ILE A 725 -21.99 11.63 7.25
C ILE A 725 -21.56 10.44 6.39
N ILE A 726 -20.66 9.63 6.91
CA ILE A 726 -20.14 8.42 6.23
C ILE A 726 -20.79 7.16 6.78
N GLU A 727 -21.01 7.15 8.08
CA GLU A 727 -21.44 5.96 8.79
C GLU A 727 -22.30 6.37 9.99
N VAL A 728 -23.33 5.58 10.23
CA VAL A 728 -24.17 5.69 11.42
C VAL A 728 -24.28 4.29 11.99
N CYS A 729 -23.82 4.13 13.23
CA CYS A 729 -23.97 2.88 13.96
C CYS A 729 -24.96 3.06 15.11
N ILE A 730 -25.84 2.09 15.31
CA ILE A 730 -26.77 2.06 16.45
C ILE A 730 -26.00 1.64 17.68
N ILE A 731 -26.18 2.36 18.78
CA ILE A 731 -25.65 2.00 20.10
C ILE A 731 -26.77 1.24 20.83
N ASP A 732 -26.66 -0.09 20.89
CA ASP A 732 -27.54 -0.95 21.70
C ASP A 732 -26.96 -1.00 23.14
N PRO A 733 -27.73 -0.65 24.19
CA PRO A 733 -27.25 -0.58 25.56
C PRO A 733 -27.20 -1.91 26.31
#